data_AF-A0AB33IRI8-F1
#
_entry.id   AF-A0AB33IRI8-F1
#
_cell.length_a   1.000
_cell.length_b   1.000
_cell.length_c   1.000
_cell.angle_alpha   90.00
_cell.angle_beta   90.00
_cell.angle_gamma   90.00
#
_symmetry.space_group_name_H-M   'P 1'
#
loop_
_entity.id
_entity.type
_entity.pdbx_description
1 polymer ?
#
loop_
_entity_poly.entity_id
_entity_poly.type
_entity_poly.pdbx_seq_one_letter_code
_entity_poly.pdbx_strand_id
1 'polypeptide(L)'
;MDKIKTILTNLCRLLLAFTFIFSGYVKAIDPIGTQYKIQDYLNAAGLGNVLPDWLTLSTSVGLAALEFSLGIFMLFAIRRRTTSKLVVLFMAIMTVTTIWVAVFNPVKDCGCFGDALILSNTETLLKNVVLLVAAIVVMVWPLLQVRFISKSNQWIVINYTMLFIVISSGYSLYDLPQFDFRPYHVGANILKGMEIPKGAKQPKFETTFTLKKNGETREFSLDNYPDSTWTFVDSKTVQTEEGYIPPIHDFSIQLNSTGEDITQQILTDKSYTFLLISPHLEVADDGNFGDIDQVYEYAQNYGVPFYGLTASDSVAISKWEDMTGAEYPFCTTDETTLKTIIRSNPGLVLIKDGTIIRKWSHNSLPQDEDLKKPLAQAEIGQMPGNTVTGDILKIILWFVLPLMLLTLADRLWAWSRWVRAKELKEKKHIVQLFNKKNSKMRKKIVAGNWKMNMNLQDGVALAKELNEALAADKPNCDVVICTPFIHLATVAGILDSNTIGLGAENCADKEKGAFTGEVSAEMVKSTGAQYVILGHSERRQYYNETPEVLKEKVLLALKNGLKVIFCIGETLEEREANKQNEVVKAELEGSVFNLSEEEFKNIIIAYEPIWAIGTGKTATSEQAEEIHAFIRSAVAAKYGEAVADETSILYGGSCKASNAPELFAKPDIDGGLIGGAALKCADFKGIIDAWKK
;
A
#
# COMPACT_ATOMS: atom_id res chain seq x y z
N MET A 1 16.00 -19.92 9.12
CA MET A 1 16.04 -18.44 9.20
C MET A 1 14.74 -17.77 8.73
N ASP A 2 14.12 -18.19 7.63
CA ASP A 2 12.96 -17.46 7.05
C ASP A 2 11.67 -17.46 7.89
N LYS A 3 11.39 -18.54 8.64
CA LYS A 3 10.24 -18.58 9.56
C LYS A 3 10.39 -17.57 10.70
N ILE A 4 11.59 -17.43 11.27
CA ILE A 4 11.88 -16.49 12.36
C ILE A 4 11.71 -15.05 11.87
N LYS A 5 12.28 -14.71 10.70
CA LYS A 5 12.09 -13.40 10.07
C LYS A 5 10.61 -13.09 9.83
N THR A 6 9.85 -14.08 9.35
CA THR A 6 8.41 -13.92 9.09
C THR A 6 7.63 -13.64 10.38
N ILE A 7 7.89 -14.40 11.44
CA ILE A 7 7.24 -14.20 12.75
C ILE A 7 7.59 -12.81 13.28
N LEU A 8 8.88 -12.46 13.30
CA LEU A 8 9.35 -11.17 13.78
C LEU A 8 8.72 -10.00 13.01
N THR A 9 8.71 -10.04 11.67
CA THR A 9 8.08 -9.00 10.84
C THR A 9 6.59 -8.84 11.15
N ASN A 10 5.85 -9.93 11.36
CA ASN A 10 4.42 -9.83 11.65
C ASN A 10 4.14 -9.39 13.10
N LEU A 11 5.01 -9.72 14.07
CA LEU A 11 4.92 -9.17 15.43
C LEU A 11 5.17 -7.66 15.43
N CYS A 12 6.25 -7.20 14.80
CA CYS A 12 6.55 -5.77 14.64
C CYS A 12 5.41 -5.03 13.91
N ARG A 13 4.84 -5.66 12.88
CA ARG A 13 3.68 -5.13 12.15
C ARG A 13 2.46 -4.96 13.05
N LEU A 14 2.13 -5.96 13.87
CA LEU A 14 0.97 -5.88 14.77
C LEU A 14 1.16 -4.81 15.84
N LEU A 15 2.37 -4.72 16.43
CA LEU A 15 2.71 -3.66 17.39
C LEU A 15 2.52 -2.27 16.79
N LEU A 16 3.03 -2.04 15.57
CA LEU A 16 2.86 -0.77 14.86
C LEU A 16 1.38 -0.52 14.52
N ALA A 17 0.70 -1.53 13.97
CA ALA A 17 -0.68 -1.40 13.54
C ALA A 17 -1.60 -1.00 14.70
N PHE A 18 -1.55 -1.72 15.83
CA PHE A 18 -2.40 -1.41 16.97
C PHE A 18 -2.07 -0.06 17.61
N THR A 19 -0.78 0.27 17.74
CA THR A 19 -0.36 1.57 18.28
C THR A 19 -0.90 2.72 17.42
N PHE A 20 -0.73 2.64 16.09
CA PHE A 20 -1.17 3.68 15.16
C PHE A 20 -2.69 3.77 15.05
N ILE A 21 -3.40 2.64 15.06
CA ILE A 21 -4.87 2.61 15.07
C ILE A 21 -5.39 3.30 16.33
N PHE A 22 -4.88 2.93 17.50
CA PHE A 22 -5.31 3.52 18.76
C PHE A 22 -4.96 5.03 18.81
N SER A 23 -3.70 5.36 18.55
CA SER A 23 -3.19 6.74 18.56
C SER A 23 -3.90 7.66 17.57
N GLY A 24 -4.13 7.19 16.34
CA GLY A 24 -4.84 7.95 15.31
C GLY A 24 -6.33 8.09 15.62
N TYR A 25 -6.96 7.05 16.16
CA TYR A 25 -8.39 7.10 16.53
C TYR A 25 -8.65 8.05 17.70
N VAL A 26 -7.81 8.03 18.74
CA VAL A 26 -7.96 8.95 19.88
C VAL A 26 -7.84 10.42 19.44
N LYS A 27 -6.90 10.74 18.53
CA LYS A 27 -6.82 12.09 17.95
C LYS A 27 -8.01 12.42 17.06
N ALA A 28 -8.54 11.43 16.35
CA ALA A 28 -9.66 11.63 15.45
C ALA A 28 -10.96 11.94 16.19
N ILE A 29 -11.16 11.39 17.39
CA ILE A 29 -12.35 11.67 18.22
C ILE A 29 -12.18 12.92 19.09
N ASP A 30 -10.97 13.45 19.23
CA ASP A 30 -10.70 14.75 19.87
C ASP A 30 -9.76 15.62 19.01
N PRO A 31 -10.24 16.09 17.84
CA PRO A 31 -9.43 16.91 16.94
C PRO A 31 -9.10 18.28 17.55
N ILE A 32 -9.97 18.83 18.41
CA ILE A 32 -9.73 20.10 19.12
C ILE A 32 -8.61 19.94 20.15
N GLY A 33 -8.59 18.86 20.93
CA GLY A 33 -7.48 18.59 21.86
C GLY A 33 -6.14 18.47 21.13
N THR A 34 -6.12 17.79 19.99
CA THR A 34 -4.92 17.69 19.15
C THR A 34 -4.52 19.05 18.55
N GLN A 35 -5.48 19.90 18.19
CA GLN A 35 -5.23 21.27 17.72
C GLN A 35 -4.54 22.11 18.82
N TYR A 36 -5.02 22.05 20.07
CA TYR A 36 -4.39 22.75 21.19
C TYR A 36 -2.94 22.30 21.40
N LYS A 37 -2.67 20.99 21.32
CA LYS A 37 -1.29 20.49 21.39
C LYS A 37 -0.43 21.04 20.25
N ILE A 38 -0.95 21.07 19.02
CA ILE A 38 -0.22 21.67 17.87
C ILE A 38 0.07 23.16 18.14
N GLN A 39 -0.87 23.90 18.70
CA GLN A 39 -0.66 25.30 19.10
C GLN A 39 0.41 25.43 20.20
N ASP A 40 0.42 24.56 21.22
CA ASP A 40 1.48 24.54 22.24
C ASP A 40 2.86 24.34 21.62
N TYR A 41 2.98 23.42 20.65
CA TYR A 41 4.20 23.19 19.89
C TYR A 41 4.63 24.42 19.07
N LEU A 42 3.69 25.09 18.40
CA LEU A 42 3.96 26.29 17.63
C LEU A 42 4.37 27.46 18.54
N ASN A 43 3.71 27.63 19.67
CA ASN A 43 4.05 28.61 20.69
C ASN A 43 5.47 28.40 21.20
N ALA A 44 5.83 27.17 21.56
CA ALA A 44 7.17 26.83 22.01
C ALA A 44 8.25 27.02 20.93
N ALA A 45 7.88 26.90 19.65
CA ALA A 45 8.75 27.16 18.52
C ALA A 45 8.82 28.66 18.12
N GLY A 46 8.08 29.54 18.79
CA GLY A 46 8.01 30.97 18.48
C GLY A 46 7.12 31.32 17.28
N LEU A 47 6.25 30.41 16.85
CA LEU A 47 5.37 30.51 15.67
C LEU A 47 3.87 30.58 16.01
N GLY A 48 3.54 30.78 17.29
CA GLY A 48 2.18 30.70 17.84
C GLY A 48 1.07 31.39 17.06
N ASN A 49 1.32 32.63 16.62
CA ASN A 49 0.32 33.48 15.95
C ASN A 49 0.52 33.56 14.43
N VAL A 50 1.37 32.71 13.85
CA VAL A 50 1.68 32.75 12.41
C VAL A 50 0.64 31.99 11.60
N LEU A 51 0.06 30.93 12.17
CA LEU A 51 -0.86 30.04 11.46
C LEU A 51 -2.31 30.27 11.90
N PRO A 52 -3.27 30.35 10.97
CA PRO A 52 -4.68 30.50 11.31
C PRO A 52 -5.27 29.21 11.89
N ASP A 53 -6.30 29.33 12.74
CA ASP A 53 -6.90 28.21 13.45
C ASP A 53 -7.50 27.13 12.54
N TRP A 54 -8.10 27.52 11.41
CA TRP A 54 -8.64 26.55 10.45
C TRP A 54 -7.54 25.63 9.89
N LEU A 55 -6.30 26.11 9.79
CA LEU A 55 -5.16 25.35 9.28
C LEU A 55 -4.60 24.40 10.35
N THR A 56 -4.52 24.83 11.61
CA THR A 56 -4.10 23.96 12.73
C THR A 56 -5.13 22.86 12.97
N LEU A 57 -6.43 23.18 12.87
CA LEU A 57 -7.51 22.20 12.92
C LEU A 57 -7.47 21.20 11.75
N SER A 58 -7.27 21.69 10.52
CA SER A 58 -7.12 20.82 9.34
C SER A 58 -5.92 19.89 9.47
N THR A 59 -4.82 20.40 10.05
CA THR A 59 -3.61 19.61 10.32
C THR A 59 -3.87 18.54 11.38
N SER A 60 -4.62 18.87 12.43
CA SER A 60 -5.06 17.93 13.47
C SER A 60 -5.84 16.75 12.87
N VAL A 61 -6.89 17.05 12.07
CA VAL A 61 -7.69 16.01 11.39
C VAL A 61 -6.84 15.21 10.40
N GLY A 62 -5.99 15.88 9.62
CA GLY A 62 -5.10 15.24 8.65
C GLY A 62 -4.08 14.30 9.30
N LEU A 63 -3.50 14.70 10.44
CA LEU A 63 -2.56 13.89 11.21
C LEU A 63 -3.24 12.63 11.77
N ALA A 64 -4.42 12.79 12.37
CA ALA A 64 -5.22 11.68 12.89
C ALA A 64 -5.59 10.68 11.77
N ALA A 65 -6.05 11.20 10.63
CA ALA A 65 -6.41 10.39 9.46
C ALA A 65 -5.21 9.64 8.88
N LEU A 66 -4.04 10.29 8.78
CA LEU A 66 -2.80 9.67 8.31
C LEU A 66 -2.36 8.54 9.24
N GLU A 67 -2.30 8.81 10.55
CA GLU A 67 -1.83 7.84 11.54
C GLU A 67 -2.74 6.62 11.62
N PHE A 68 -4.06 6.83 11.73
CA PHE A 68 -5.05 5.76 11.75
C PHE A 68 -4.99 4.90 10.47
N SER A 69 -4.89 5.56 9.30
CA SER A 69 -4.83 4.89 8.01
C SER A 69 -3.56 4.06 7.84
N LEU A 70 -2.41 4.59 8.25
CA LEU A 70 -1.15 3.82 8.26
C LEU A 70 -1.26 2.58 9.16
N GLY A 71 -1.91 2.69 10.32
CA GLY A 71 -2.19 1.57 11.21
C GLY A 71 -3.03 0.47 10.55
N ILE A 72 -4.15 0.84 9.91
CA ILE A 72 -5.01 -0.11 9.19
C ILE A 72 -4.29 -0.71 7.97
N PHE A 73 -3.53 0.09 7.22
CA PHE A 73 -2.79 -0.40 6.06
C PHE A 73 -1.71 -1.41 6.45
N MET A 74 -1.07 -1.21 7.61
CA MET A 74 -0.16 -2.18 8.21
C MET A 74 -0.88 -3.45 8.64
N LEU A 75 -2.04 -3.34 9.30
CA LEU A 75 -2.83 -4.48 9.76
C LEU A 75 -3.22 -5.41 8.59
N PHE A 76 -3.72 -4.84 7.49
CA PHE A 76 -4.16 -5.59 6.31
C PHE A 76 -3.03 -5.92 5.30
N ALA A 77 -1.83 -5.41 5.55
CA ALA A 77 -0.68 -5.45 4.64
C ALA A 77 -1.01 -4.90 3.23
N ILE A 78 -1.64 -3.72 3.22
CA ILE A 78 -1.96 -2.95 2.01
C ILE A 78 -0.70 -2.28 1.48
N ARG A 79 -0.48 -2.28 0.16
CA ARG A 79 0.68 -1.66 -0.52
C ARG A 79 2.02 -1.81 0.24
N ARG A 80 2.29 -3.03 0.74
CA ARG A 80 3.32 -3.37 1.75
C ARG A 80 4.66 -2.62 1.64
N ARG A 81 5.22 -2.45 0.44
CA ARG A 81 6.47 -1.72 0.23
C ARG A 81 6.32 -0.23 0.51
N THR A 82 5.29 0.40 -0.03
CA THR A 82 5.02 1.84 0.13
C THR A 82 4.64 2.15 1.57
N THR A 83 3.70 1.39 2.15
CA THR A 83 3.23 1.60 3.52
C THR A 83 4.38 1.48 4.53
N SER A 84 5.24 0.47 4.41
CA SER A 84 6.37 0.31 5.33
C SER A 84 7.37 1.47 5.26
N LYS A 85 7.61 2.03 4.06
CA LYS A 85 8.45 3.23 3.89
C LYS A 85 7.82 4.46 4.54
N LEU A 86 6.51 4.66 4.34
CA LEU A 86 5.78 5.78 4.94
C LEU A 86 5.76 5.69 6.48
N VAL A 87 5.60 4.50 7.04
CA VAL A 87 5.65 4.29 8.50
C VAL A 87 7.03 4.60 9.06
N VAL A 88 8.12 4.19 8.38
CA VAL A 88 9.48 4.57 8.80
C VAL A 88 9.69 6.08 8.73
N LEU A 89 9.23 6.74 7.66
CA LEU A 89 9.32 8.19 7.53
C LEU A 89 8.55 8.90 8.65
N PHE A 90 7.31 8.49 8.91
CA PHE A 90 6.50 9.03 9.99
C PHE A 90 7.17 8.83 11.35
N MET A 91 7.65 7.61 11.63
CA MET A 91 8.35 7.33 12.89
C MET A 91 9.66 8.10 13.02
N ALA A 92 10.39 8.34 11.94
CA ALA A 92 11.61 9.14 11.97
C ALA A 92 11.29 10.60 12.36
N ILE A 93 10.27 11.20 11.75
CA ILE A 93 9.80 12.56 12.09
C ILE A 93 9.36 12.61 13.55
N MET A 94 8.49 11.68 13.98
CA MET A 94 8.01 11.63 15.37
C MET A 94 9.15 11.41 16.36
N THR A 95 10.16 10.61 16.01
CA THR A 95 11.32 10.37 16.89
C THR A 95 12.14 11.65 17.05
N VAL A 96 12.41 12.39 15.96
CA VAL A 96 13.12 13.69 16.02
C VAL A 96 12.36 14.68 16.89
N THR A 97 11.03 14.80 16.69
CA THR A 97 10.20 15.66 17.54
C THR A 97 10.27 15.25 19.01
N THR A 98 10.22 13.95 19.32
CA THR A 98 10.32 13.50 20.72
C THR A 98 11.70 13.65 21.33
N ILE A 99 12.78 13.61 20.54
CA ILE A 99 14.13 13.94 21.02
C ILE A 99 14.17 15.41 21.42
N TRP A 100 13.64 16.30 20.57
CA TRP A 100 13.57 17.74 20.88
C TRP A 100 12.75 17.98 22.15
N VAL A 101 11.59 17.35 22.27
CA VAL A 101 10.73 17.48 23.46
C VAL A 101 11.42 16.95 24.73
N ALA A 102 12.08 15.79 24.66
CA ALA A 102 12.76 15.20 25.81
C ALA A 102 13.98 16.00 26.29
N VAL A 103 14.65 16.72 25.38
CA VAL A 103 15.85 17.53 25.70
C VAL A 103 15.49 18.91 26.21
N PHE A 104 14.54 19.59 25.55
CA PHE A 104 14.22 21.00 25.84
C PHE A 104 13.02 21.18 26.76
N ASN A 105 12.26 20.11 27.02
CA ASN A 105 11.01 20.12 27.78
C ASN A 105 10.06 21.30 27.45
N PRO A 106 9.80 21.57 26.15
CA PRO A 106 9.03 22.74 25.72
C PRO A 106 7.53 22.63 26.02
N VAL A 107 7.03 21.41 26.18
CA VAL A 107 5.63 21.07 26.44
C VAL A 107 5.55 19.96 27.49
N LYS A 108 4.49 19.94 28.30
CA LYS A 108 4.32 18.98 29.42
C LYS A 108 4.28 17.52 28.95
N ASP A 109 3.63 17.28 27.82
CA ASP A 109 3.50 15.96 27.21
C ASP A 109 3.44 16.06 25.68
N CYS A 110 3.74 14.95 25.00
CA CYS A 110 3.80 14.93 23.54
C CYS A 110 2.43 14.90 22.83
N GLY A 111 1.32 14.68 23.55
CA GLY A 111 0.00 14.54 22.96
C GLY A 111 -0.19 13.30 22.05
N CYS A 112 0.76 12.36 22.06
CA CYS A 112 0.74 11.19 21.16
C CYS A 112 -0.54 10.35 21.28
N PHE A 113 -1.14 10.23 22.45
CA PHE A 113 -2.37 9.46 22.66
C PHE A 113 -3.52 10.34 23.18
N GLY A 114 -3.46 11.65 22.94
CA GLY A 114 -4.36 12.61 23.58
C GLY A 114 -4.43 12.40 25.09
N ASP A 115 -5.62 12.58 25.65
CA ASP A 115 -5.88 12.40 27.09
C ASP A 115 -6.06 10.92 27.51
N ALA A 116 -6.06 9.97 26.56
CA ALA A 116 -6.25 8.55 26.86
C ALA A 116 -5.03 7.91 27.55
N LEU A 117 -3.83 8.37 27.23
CA LEU A 117 -2.58 7.91 27.85
C LEU A 117 -1.55 9.05 27.88
N ILE A 118 -1.41 9.67 29.05
CA ILE A 118 -0.39 10.69 29.29
C ILE A 118 0.93 9.99 29.59
N LEU A 119 1.93 10.24 28.75
CA LEU A 119 3.28 9.71 28.89
C LEU A 119 4.24 10.86 29.17
N SER A 120 5.24 10.63 30.02
CA SER A 120 6.35 11.57 30.17
C SER A 120 7.13 11.71 28.86
N ASN A 121 7.88 12.80 28.74
CA ASN A 121 8.67 13.08 27.54
C ASN A 121 9.74 11.98 27.28
N THR A 122 10.33 11.43 28.35
CA THR A 122 11.29 10.31 28.27
C THR A 122 10.62 9.00 27.86
N GLU A 123 9.46 8.67 28.42
CA GLU A 123 8.70 7.46 28.05
C GLU A 123 8.23 7.53 26.58
N THR A 124 7.83 8.72 26.13
CA THR A 124 7.42 8.94 24.74
C THR A 124 8.59 8.72 23.78
N LEU A 125 9.79 9.22 24.13
CA LEU A 125 11.00 8.98 23.34
C LEU A 125 11.33 7.48 23.26
N LEU A 126 11.33 6.78 24.40
CA LEU A 126 11.61 5.34 24.44
C LEU A 126 10.62 4.55 23.57
N LYS A 127 9.32 4.84 23.70
CA LYS A 127 8.28 4.27 22.85
C LYS A 127 8.57 4.50 21.37
N ASN A 128 8.89 5.73 20.97
CA ASN A 128 9.16 6.05 19.57
C ASN A 128 10.41 5.34 19.02
N VAL A 129 11.46 5.18 19.83
CA VAL A 129 12.64 4.39 19.45
C VAL A 129 12.28 2.93 19.19
N VAL A 130 11.49 2.30 20.08
CA VAL A 130 11.03 0.92 19.90
C VAL A 130 10.18 0.77 18.64
N LEU A 131 9.26 1.70 18.41
CA LEU A 131 8.41 1.71 17.22
C LEU A 131 9.21 1.96 15.94
N LEU A 132 10.24 2.82 15.97
CA LEU A 132 11.12 3.07 14.83
C LEU A 132 11.91 1.81 14.46
N VAL A 133 12.45 1.08 15.45
CA VAL A 133 13.12 -0.22 15.22
C VAL A 133 12.14 -1.23 14.60
N ALA A 134 10.92 -1.33 15.13
CA ALA A 134 9.89 -2.19 14.56
C ALA A 134 9.55 -1.78 13.11
N ALA A 135 9.47 -0.48 12.82
CA ALA A 135 9.18 0.04 11.49
C ALA A 135 10.29 -0.31 10.49
N ILE A 136 11.56 -0.20 10.90
CA ILE A 136 12.72 -0.59 10.08
C ILE A 136 12.68 -2.08 9.77
N VAL A 137 12.42 -2.95 10.75
CA VAL A 137 12.28 -4.40 10.54
C VAL A 137 11.23 -4.72 9.48
N VAL A 138 10.08 -4.03 9.55
CA VAL A 138 9.00 -4.24 8.59
C VAL A 138 9.35 -3.69 7.20
N MET A 139 10.09 -2.58 7.11
CA MET A 139 10.58 -2.01 5.85
C MET A 139 11.66 -2.86 5.17
N VAL A 140 12.52 -3.54 5.93
CA VAL A 140 13.56 -4.43 5.41
C VAL A 140 12.94 -5.69 4.79
N TRP A 141 11.87 -6.24 5.40
CA TRP A 141 11.20 -7.46 4.92
C TRP A 141 9.70 -7.26 4.61
N PRO A 142 9.33 -6.33 3.71
CA PRO A 142 7.93 -5.93 3.49
C PRO A 142 7.10 -7.05 2.83
N LEU A 143 7.75 -8.01 2.16
CA LEU A 143 7.07 -9.12 1.50
C LEU A 143 6.69 -10.26 2.45
N LEU A 144 7.25 -10.31 3.66
CA LEU A 144 6.94 -11.32 4.69
C LEU A 144 5.66 -11.02 5.48
N GLN A 145 5.07 -9.83 5.31
CA GLN A 145 3.78 -9.50 5.93
C GLN A 145 2.66 -10.36 5.34
N VAL A 146 1.88 -11.01 6.21
CA VAL A 146 0.72 -11.82 5.82
C VAL A 146 -0.40 -10.91 5.33
N ARG A 147 -0.79 -11.04 4.06
CA ARG A 147 -1.87 -10.23 3.52
C ARG A 147 -3.21 -10.76 4.00
N PHE A 148 -4.15 -9.88 4.36
CA PHE A 148 -5.52 -10.26 4.69
C PHE A 148 -6.50 -10.04 3.54
N ILE A 149 -6.25 -9.06 2.67
CA ILE A 149 -7.08 -8.78 1.49
C ILE A 149 -6.30 -8.89 0.17
N SER A 150 -6.91 -9.32 -0.93
CA SER A 150 -6.28 -9.42 -2.26
C SER A 150 -5.81 -8.06 -2.80
N LYS A 151 -4.90 -8.07 -3.80
CA LYS A 151 -4.38 -6.82 -4.41
C LYS A 151 -5.49 -5.99 -5.07
N SER A 152 -6.46 -6.65 -5.73
CA SER A 152 -7.54 -5.98 -6.45
C SER A 152 -8.51 -5.25 -5.54
N ASN A 153 -8.66 -5.69 -4.28
CA ASN A 153 -9.65 -5.14 -3.36
C ASN A 153 -9.04 -4.21 -2.29
N GLN A 154 -7.73 -3.92 -2.36
CA GLN A 154 -7.07 -3.00 -1.42
C GLN A 154 -7.67 -1.59 -1.44
N TRP A 155 -8.13 -1.11 -2.60
CA TRP A 155 -8.69 0.23 -2.74
C TRP A 155 -9.96 0.42 -1.90
N ILE A 156 -10.77 -0.62 -1.70
CA ILE A 156 -11.99 -0.57 -0.88
C ILE A 156 -11.61 -0.25 0.56
N VAL A 157 -10.66 -0.99 1.13
CA VAL A 157 -10.20 -0.76 2.51
C VAL A 157 -9.55 0.61 2.65
N ILE A 158 -8.78 1.07 1.66
CA ILE A 158 -8.17 2.41 1.68
C ILE A 158 -9.24 3.50 1.78
N ASN A 159 -10.20 3.51 0.87
CA ASN A 159 -11.21 4.56 0.82
C ASN A 159 -12.16 4.48 2.03
N TYR A 160 -12.55 3.27 2.44
CA TYR A 160 -13.40 3.08 3.61
C TYR A 160 -12.74 3.55 4.90
N THR A 161 -11.44 3.27 5.08
CA THR A 161 -10.67 3.73 6.24
C THR A 161 -10.56 5.25 6.29
N MET A 162 -10.24 5.88 5.15
CA MET A 162 -10.14 7.34 5.04
C MET A 162 -11.49 8.01 5.29
N LEU A 163 -12.57 7.47 4.72
CA LEU A 163 -13.91 8.00 4.91
C LEU A 163 -14.37 7.88 6.37
N PHE A 164 -14.17 6.69 6.97
CA PHE A 164 -14.53 6.44 8.37
C PHE A 164 -13.86 7.45 9.31
N ILE A 165 -12.54 7.62 9.21
CA ILE A 165 -11.81 8.46 10.16
C ILE A 165 -12.15 9.95 10.00
N VAL A 166 -12.38 10.41 8.77
CA VAL A 166 -12.81 11.80 8.51
C VAL A 166 -14.23 12.03 9.02
N ILE A 167 -15.15 11.08 8.82
CA ILE A 167 -16.51 11.17 9.37
C ILE A 167 -16.47 11.15 10.90
N SER A 168 -15.65 10.31 11.53
CA SER A 168 -15.49 10.29 13.00
C SER A 168 -14.98 11.62 13.54
N SER A 169 -14.01 12.25 12.87
CA SER A 169 -13.55 13.59 13.24
C SER A 169 -14.59 14.68 13.00
N GLY A 170 -15.31 14.62 11.88
CA GLY A 170 -16.40 15.56 11.60
C GLY A 170 -17.53 15.46 12.62
N TYR A 171 -17.92 14.24 13.00
CA TYR A 171 -18.91 14.01 14.06
C TYR A 171 -18.45 14.58 15.39
N SER A 172 -17.19 14.36 15.77
CA SER A 172 -16.64 14.86 17.05
C SER A 172 -16.40 16.38 17.08
N LEU A 173 -16.41 17.05 15.92
CA LEU A 173 -16.39 18.51 15.81
C LEU A 173 -17.80 19.11 15.82
N TYR A 174 -18.77 18.38 15.26
CA TYR A 174 -20.16 18.80 15.25
C TYR A 174 -20.82 18.59 16.61
N ASP A 175 -20.55 17.47 17.26
CA ASP A 175 -21.05 17.12 18.59
C ASP A 175 -19.88 16.93 19.58
N LEU A 176 -20.05 16.13 20.63
CA LEU A 176 -18.98 15.81 21.57
C LEU A 176 -18.18 14.56 21.16
N PRO A 177 -16.94 14.40 21.66
CA PRO A 177 -16.16 13.17 21.49
C PRO A 177 -16.95 11.93 21.92
N GLN A 178 -16.96 10.90 21.07
CA GLN A 178 -17.67 9.66 21.37
C GLN A 178 -17.12 8.95 22.62
N PHE A 179 -15.80 9.05 22.87
CA PHE A 179 -15.21 8.69 24.14
C PHE A 179 -14.56 9.92 24.74
N ASP A 180 -14.92 10.20 26.00
CA ASP A 180 -14.33 11.27 26.76
C ASP A 180 -13.26 10.69 27.70
N PHE A 181 -11.99 10.87 27.32
CA PHE A 181 -10.85 10.43 28.13
C PHE A 181 -10.40 11.48 29.16
N ARG A 182 -11.06 12.64 29.19
CA ARG A 182 -10.68 13.75 30.08
C ARG A 182 -11.18 13.50 31.50
N PRO A 183 -10.60 14.18 32.50
CA PRO A 183 -11.03 14.07 33.89
C PRO A 183 -12.51 14.43 34.13
N TYR A 184 -13.14 15.19 33.22
CA TYR A 184 -14.52 15.64 33.28
C TYR A 184 -15.48 14.82 32.40
N HIS A 185 -15.22 13.51 32.27
CA HIS A 185 -16.14 12.62 31.56
C HIS A 185 -17.47 12.46 32.32
N VAL A 186 -18.52 12.05 31.62
CA VAL A 186 -19.81 11.74 32.27
C VAL A 186 -19.62 10.64 33.31
N GLY A 187 -20.14 10.85 34.52
CA GLY A 187 -19.95 10.00 35.69
C GLY A 187 -18.74 10.37 36.56
N ALA A 188 -17.86 11.27 36.13
CA ALA A 188 -16.77 11.77 36.95
C ALA A 188 -17.29 12.67 38.08
N ASN A 189 -16.71 12.54 39.27
CA ASN A 189 -16.99 13.41 40.40
C ASN A 189 -15.84 14.41 40.57
N ILE A 190 -16.14 15.70 40.40
CA ILE A 190 -15.15 16.79 40.36
C ILE A 190 -14.45 16.92 41.71
N LEU A 191 -15.20 16.92 42.82
CA LEU A 191 -14.65 16.99 44.18
C LEU A 191 -13.65 15.86 44.44
N LYS A 192 -14.04 14.61 44.15
CA LYS A 192 -13.14 13.45 44.30
C LYS A 192 -11.94 13.52 43.36
N GLY A 193 -12.11 14.08 42.17
CA GLY A 193 -11.02 14.29 41.20
C GLY A 193 -10.00 15.34 41.65
N MET A 194 -10.37 16.21 42.60
CA MET A 194 -9.48 17.20 43.22
C MET A 194 -8.74 16.68 44.46
N GLU A 195 -9.16 15.53 45.02
CA GLU A 195 -8.55 15.01 46.24
C GLU A 195 -7.16 14.42 45.97
N ILE A 196 -6.17 14.83 46.78
CA ILE A 196 -4.85 14.21 46.81
C ILE A 196 -4.91 12.97 47.72
N PRO A 197 -4.61 11.76 47.22
CA PRO A 197 -4.64 10.54 48.03
C PRO A 197 -3.67 10.61 49.22
N LYS A 198 -4.08 10.05 50.36
CA LYS A 198 -3.21 9.97 51.55
C LYS A 198 -1.96 9.15 51.24
N GLY A 199 -0.78 9.77 51.38
CA GLY A 199 0.51 9.15 51.07
C GLY A 199 1.01 9.40 49.64
N ALA A 200 0.32 10.23 48.86
CA ALA A 200 0.77 10.64 47.53
C ALA A 200 2.11 11.40 47.59
N LYS A 201 2.94 11.19 46.57
CA LYS A 201 4.29 11.76 46.46
C LYS A 201 4.22 13.29 46.53
N GLN A 202 4.94 13.89 47.46
CA GLN A 202 5.01 15.35 47.57
C GLN A 202 6.06 15.91 46.60
N PRO A 203 5.84 17.12 46.05
CA PRO A 203 6.85 17.77 45.23
C PRO A 203 8.11 18.02 46.06
N LYS A 204 9.27 17.74 45.48
CA LYS A 204 10.56 18.06 46.09
C LYS A 204 11.10 19.34 45.48
N PHE A 205 11.56 20.22 46.35
CA PHE A 205 12.19 21.47 45.96
C PHE A 205 13.65 21.43 46.40
N GLU A 206 14.55 21.77 45.49
CA GLU A 206 15.94 22.00 45.82
C GLU A 206 16.20 23.50 45.75
N THR A 207 16.64 24.07 46.85
CA THR A 207 17.00 25.49 46.94
C THR A 207 18.50 25.64 46.84
N THR A 208 18.94 26.32 45.80
CA THR A 208 20.33 26.69 45.57
C THR A 208 20.54 28.15 45.94
N PHE A 209 21.58 28.44 46.70
CA PHE A 209 21.95 29.75 47.19
C PHE A 209 23.22 30.24 46.48
N THR A 210 23.13 31.40 45.86
CA THR A 210 24.26 32.09 45.24
C THR A 210 24.91 32.97 46.29
N LEU A 211 26.16 32.67 46.62
CA LEU A 211 26.92 33.31 47.68
C LEU A 211 28.23 33.88 47.11
N LYS A 212 28.67 35.04 47.62
CA LYS A 212 29.87 35.75 47.14
C LYS A 212 30.90 35.90 48.25
N LYS A 213 32.17 35.63 47.93
CA LYS A 213 33.32 35.82 48.83
C LYS A 213 34.55 36.24 48.03
N ASN A 214 35.24 37.30 48.48
CA ASN A 214 36.46 37.84 47.84
C ASN A 214 36.34 38.13 46.33
N GLY A 215 35.15 38.50 45.85
CA GLY A 215 34.90 38.78 44.43
C GLY A 215 34.49 37.57 43.59
N GLU A 216 34.62 36.34 44.10
CA GLU A 216 34.11 35.11 43.48
C GLU A 216 32.66 34.84 43.91
N THR A 217 31.81 34.47 42.96
CA THR A 217 30.42 34.05 43.19
C THR A 217 30.31 32.54 42.96
N ARG A 218 29.71 31.81 43.90
CA ARG A 218 29.48 30.35 43.79
C ARG A 218 28.07 29.98 44.28
N GLU A 219 27.53 28.91 43.71
CA GLU A 219 26.23 28.34 44.08
C GLU A 219 26.40 27.18 45.07
N PHE A 220 25.53 27.12 46.08
CA PHE A 220 25.54 26.11 47.14
C PHE A 220 24.13 25.58 47.39
N SER A 221 23.96 24.28 47.60
CA SER A 221 22.68 23.71 48.04
C SER A 221 22.56 23.73 49.58
N LEU A 222 21.38 23.40 50.11
CA LEU A 222 21.15 23.27 51.55
C LEU A 222 22.11 22.28 52.23
N ASP A 223 22.48 21.20 51.53
CA ASP A 223 23.37 20.16 52.04
C ASP A 223 24.85 20.57 52.05
N ASN A 224 25.23 21.58 51.27
CA ASN A 224 26.60 22.07 51.14
C ASN A 224 26.70 23.58 51.43
N TYR A 225 25.85 24.08 52.33
CA TYR A 225 25.83 25.50 52.67
C TYR A 225 27.12 25.91 53.39
N PRO A 226 27.83 26.95 52.95
CA PRO A 226 29.14 27.32 53.50
C PRO A 226 29.03 28.07 54.83
N ASP A 227 30.18 28.33 55.46
CA ASP A 227 30.26 29.09 56.72
C ASP A 227 29.83 30.57 56.57
N SER A 228 29.67 31.27 57.69
CA SER A 228 29.21 32.66 57.77
C SER A 228 30.16 33.71 57.17
N THR A 229 31.23 33.28 56.48
CA THR A 229 32.20 34.18 55.81
C THR A 229 31.81 34.52 54.38
N TRP A 230 30.73 33.92 53.86
CA TRP A 230 30.16 34.18 52.54
C TRP A 230 28.94 35.11 52.63
N THR A 231 28.80 36.02 51.67
CA THR A 231 27.68 36.97 51.62
C THR A 231 26.61 36.46 50.66
N PHE A 232 25.36 36.37 51.12
CA PHE A 232 24.22 35.95 50.29
C PHE A 232 23.95 36.97 49.17
N VAL A 233 23.69 36.48 47.95
CA VAL A 233 23.35 37.30 46.79
C VAL A 233 21.92 37.00 46.33
N ASP A 234 21.62 35.73 46.07
CA ASP A 234 20.33 35.30 45.52
C ASP A 234 20.04 33.83 45.90
N SER A 235 18.78 33.43 45.86
CA SER A 235 18.36 32.04 46.06
C SER A 235 17.41 31.62 44.96
N LYS A 236 17.70 30.49 44.33
CA LYS A 236 16.86 29.87 43.32
C LYS A 236 16.32 28.55 43.86
N THR A 237 15.02 28.49 44.06
CA THR A 237 14.33 27.24 44.35
C THR A 237 13.84 26.63 43.05
N VAL A 238 14.32 25.43 42.73
CA VAL A 238 13.88 24.66 41.57
C VAL A 238 13.16 23.42 42.06
N GLN A 239 11.96 23.16 41.53
CA GLN A 239 11.27 21.90 41.78
C GLN A 239 12.01 20.78 41.05
N THR A 240 12.57 19.83 41.79
CA THR A 240 13.40 18.75 41.24
C THR A 240 12.62 17.48 40.97
N GLU A 241 11.54 17.25 41.71
CA GLU A 241 10.60 16.18 41.43
C GLU A 241 9.16 16.70 41.51
N GLU A 242 8.36 16.41 40.48
CA GLU A 242 6.93 16.64 40.52
C GLU A 242 6.26 15.75 41.58
N GLY A 243 5.37 16.37 42.36
CA GLY A 243 4.48 15.65 43.26
C GLY A 243 3.32 15.02 42.50
N TYR A 244 2.44 14.34 43.22
CA TYR A 244 1.18 13.86 42.66
C TYR A 244 0.29 15.05 42.31
N ILE A 245 -0.05 15.17 41.03
CA ILE A 245 -0.99 16.15 40.51
C ILE A 245 -2.35 15.44 40.41
N PRO A 246 -3.40 15.92 41.11
CA PRO A 246 -4.71 15.32 40.99
C PRO A 246 -5.26 15.50 39.57
N PRO A 247 -6.08 14.56 39.08
CA PRO A 247 -6.66 14.65 37.72
C PRO A 247 -7.36 15.97 37.45
N ILE A 248 -7.93 16.60 38.49
CA ILE A 248 -8.51 17.94 38.46
C ILE A 248 -7.77 18.79 39.50
N HIS A 249 -7.10 19.87 39.08
CA HIS A 249 -6.29 20.70 40.00
C HIS A 249 -6.64 22.20 39.99
N ASP A 250 -7.28 22.71 38.92
CA ASP A 250 -7.51 24.15 38.72
C ASP A 250 -9.00 24.54 38.60
N PHE A 251 -9.90 23.71 39.14
CA PHE A 251 -11.33 23.97 39.06
C PHE A 251 -11.79 24.95 40.14
N SER A 252 -12.09 26.19 39.72
CA SER A 252 -12.71 27.21 40.55
C SER A 252 -13.80 27.96 39.78
N ILE A 253 -14.86 28.33 40.49
CA ILE A 253 -15.98 29.12 39.96
C ILE A 253 -16.11 30.38 40.81
N GLN A 254 -15.79 31.53 40.21
CA GLN A 254 -15.89 32.83 40.86
C GLN A 254 -17.03 33.65 40.26
N LEU A 255 -18.00 34.09 41.06
CA LEU A 255 -19.13 34.87 40.58
C LEU A 255 -18.67 36.28 40.12
N ASN A 256 -19.03 36.70 38.91
CA ASN A 256 -18.53 37.98 38.37
C ASN A 256 -19.11 39.21 39.08
N SER A 257 -20.33 39.10 39.61
CA SER A 257 -21.03 40.20 40.27
C SER A 257 -20.50 40.53 41.67
N THR A 258 -20.01 39.53 42.41
CA THR A 258 -19.55 39.69 43.80
C THR A 258 -18.08 39.35 44.02
N GLY A 259 -17.45 38.61 43.09
CA GLY A 259 -16.11 38.04 43.25
C GLY A 259 -16.07 36.85 44.23
N GLU A 260 -17.21 36.33 44.67
CA GLU A 260 -17.30 35.21 45.61
C GLU A 260 -16.96 33.87 44.92
N ASP A 261 -16.15 33.04 45.58
CA ASP A 261 -15.88 31.66 45.15
C ASP A 261 -17.04 30.75 45.59
N ILE A 262 -17.81 30.28 44.62
CA ILE A 262 -18.99 29.43 44.82
C ILE A 262 -18.72 27.96 44.47
N THR A 263 -17.45 27.56 44.30
CA THR A 263 -17.05 26.22 43.86
C THR A 263 -17.59 25.14 44.80
N GLN A 264 -17.36 25.28 46.11
CA GLN A 264 -17.82 24.30 47.09
C GLN A 264 -19.35 24.25 47.19
N GLN A 265 -20.01 25.40 47.06
CA GLN A 265 -21.48 25.45 47.05
C GLN A 265 -22.05 24.63 45.90
N ILE A 266 -21.53 24.81 44.69
CA ILE A 266 -21.99 24.10 43.50
C ILE A 266 -21.65 22.60 43.58
N LEU A 267 -20.44 22.25 44.00
CA LEU A 267 -20.00 20.86 43.99
C LEU A 267 -20.60 20.01 45.13
N THR A 268 -21.02 20.63 46.24
CA THR A 268 -21.67 19.92 47.36
C THR A 268 -23.20 19.97 47.32
N ASP A 269 -23.78 20.64 46.32
CA ASP A 269 -25.22 20.65 46.15
C ASP A 269 -25.73 19.26 45.74
N LYS A 270 -26.66 18.72 46.54
CA LYS A 270 -27.33 17.44 46.29
C LYS A 270 -28.42 17.54 45.22
N SER A 271 -28.81 18.76 44.89
CA SER A 271 -29.71 19.10 43.79
C SER A 271 -28.96 19.09 42.45
N TYR A 272 -29.65 19.42 41.36
CA TYR A 272 -29.05 19.52 40.04
C TYR A 272 -28.52 20.95 39.81
N THR A 273 -27.46 21.11 39.04
CA THR A 273 -26.99 22.44 38.58
C THR A 273 -26.58 22.36 37.12
N PHE A 274 -27.04 23.33 36.33
CA PHE A 274 -26.59 23.53 34.96
C PHE A 274 -25.39 24.48 34.92
N LEU A 275 -24.38 24.10 34.17
CA LEU A 275 -23.21 24.91 33.86
C LEU A 275 -23.12 25.06 32.35
N LEU A 276 -23.34 26.28 31.85
CA LEU A 276 -23.08 26.62 30.46
C LEU A 276 -21.62 27.02 30.33
N ILE A 277 -20.82 26.22 29.64
CA ILE A 277 -19.38 26.37 29.52
C ILE A 277 -19.06 27.05 28.19
N SER A 278 -18.45 28.23 28.23
CA SER A 278 -17.95 28.94 27.05
C SER A 278 -16.55 29.49 27.33
N PRO A 279 -15.48 28.79 26.90
CA PRO A 279 -14.11 29.25 27.14
C PRO A 279 -13.86 30.68 26.62
N HIS A 280 -14.40 31.00 25.44
CA HIS A 280 -14.23 32.28 24.76
C HIS A 280 -15.55 32.74 24.14
N LEU A 281 -16.24 33.69 24.78
CA LEU A 281 -17.50 34.26 24.29
C LEU A 281 -17.33 35.07 23.00
N GLU A 282 -16.13 35.58 22.72
CA GLU A 282 -15.80 36.40 21.55
C GLU A 282 -15.99 35.65 20.23
N VAL A 283 -15.86 34.32 20.28
CA VAL A 283 -15.95 33.37 19.15
C VAL A 283 -16.89 32.21 19.44
N ALA A 284 -17.77 32.35 20.44
CA ALA A 284 -18.78 31.37 20.75
C ALA A 284 -19.84 31.31 19.64
N ASP A 285 -20.34 30.10 19.36
CA ASP A 285 -21.41 29.88 18.39
C ASP A 285 -22.74 30.36 18.98
N ASP A 286 -23.39 31.29 18.28
CA ASP A 286 -24.65 31.90 18.64
C ASP A 286 -25.83 31.31 17.84
N GLY A 287 -25.64 30.24 17.06
CA GLY A 287 -26.68 29.68 16.19
C GLY A 287 -27.89 29.10 16.92
N ASN A 288 -27.68 28.49 18.09
CA ASN A 288 -28.72 27.82 18.90
C ASN A 288 -28.93 28.49 20.27
N PHE A 289 -28.72 29.81 20.38
CA PHE A 289 -28.90 30.51 21.67
C PHE A 289 -30.33 30.35 22.25
N GLY A 290 -31.35 30.28 21.40
CA GLY A 290 -32.73 30.09 21.84
C GLY A 290 -32.95 28.77 22.61
N ASP A 291 -32.19 27.72 22.32
CA ASP A 291 -32.25 26.46 23.07
C ASP A 291 -31.58 26.63 24.46
N ILE A 292 -30.54 27.46 24.56
CA ILE A 292 -29.91 27.81 25.83
C ILE A 292 -30.91 28.56 26.72
N ASP A 293 -31.63 29.51 26.13
CA ASP A 293 -32.65 30.29 26.84
C ASP A 293 -33.80 29.40 27.33
N GLN A 294 -34.27 28.45 26.51
CA GLN A 294 -35.26 27.45 26.93
C GLN A 294 -34.78 26.62 28.13
N VAL A 295 -33.52 26.18 28.13
CA VAL A 295 -32.95 25.45 29.27
C VAL A 295 -32.87 26.36 30.49
N TYR A 296 -32.53 27.64 30.33
CA TYR A 296 -32.49 28.60 31.43
C TYR A 296 -33.88 28.88 32.01
N GLU A 297 -34.89 29.12 31.17
CA GLU A 297 -36.28 29.27 31.58
C GLU A 297 -36.79 28.02 32.31
N TYR A 298 -36.47 26.83 31.79
CA TYR A 298 -36.74 25.56 32.46
C TYR A 298 -36.09 25.51 33.84
N ALA A 299 -34.82 25.91 33.94
CA ALA A 299 -34.07 25.91 35.19
C ALA A 299 -34.73 26.86 36.21
N GLN A 300 -35.17 28.05 35.80
CA GLN A 300 -35.93 28.98 36.64
C GLN A 300 -37.27 28.39 37.11
N ASN A 301 -38.04 27.79 36.20
CA ASN A 301 -39.35 27.22 36.50
C ASN A 301 -39.29 26.06 37.52
N TYR A 302 -38.23 25.27 37.48
CA TYR A 302 -38.03 24.13 38.39
C TYR A 302 -37.06 24.41 39.55
N GLY A 303 -36.56 25.64 39.68
CA GLY A 303 -35.66 26.05 40.76
C GLY A 303 -34.29 25.35 40.72
N VAL A 304 -33.78 25.09 39.52
CA VAL A 304 -32.47 24.49 39.28
C VAL A 304 -31.45 25.63 39.04
N PRO A 305 -30.35 25.72 39.80
CA PRO A 305 -29.31 26.71 39.53
C PRO A 305 -28.71 26.56 38.13
N PHE A 306 -28.44 27.70 37.48
CA PHE A 306 -27.84 27.79 36.15
C PHE A 306 -26.77 28.88 36.14
N TYR A 307 -25.55 28.56 35.70
CA TYR A 307 -24.43 29.50 35.64
C TYR A 307 -23.69 29.41 34.30
N GLY A 308 -23.33 30.56 33.73
CA GLY A 308 -22.42 30.65 32.59
C GLY A 308 -20.96 30.73 33.06
N LEU A 309 -20.12 29.76 32.72
CA LEU A 309 -18.69 29.76 33.04
C LEU A 309 -17.87 30.19 31.82
N THR A 310 -17.03 31.21 32.00
CA THR A 310 -16.18 31.74 30.92
C THR A 310 -14.82 32.22 31.43
N ALA A 311 -13.82 32.26 30.54
CA ALA A 311 -12.54 32.93 30.77
C ALA A 311 -12.49 34.33 30.12
N SER A 312 -13.54 34.70 29.37
CA SER A 312 -13.67 35.99 28.71
C SER A 312 -13.89 37.13 29.71
N ASP A 313 -13.51 38.33 29.29
CA ASP A 313 -13.65 39.53 30.11
C ASP A 313 -15.09 40.07 30.13
N SER A 314 -15.33 41.10 30.95
CA SER A 314 -16.64 41.73 31.06
C SER A 314 -17.13 42.34 29.75
N VAL A 315 -16.24 42.74 28.84
CA VAL A 315 -16.63 43.35 27.55
C VAL A 315 -17.21 42.30 26.64
N ALA A 316 -16.56 41.14 26.56
CA ALA A 316 -17.06 39.99 25.80
C ALA A 316 -18.38 39.45 26.38
N ILE A 317 -18.52 39.43 27.71
CA ILE A 317 -19.76 39.05 28.38
C ILE A 317 -20.90 40.00 27.99
N SER A 318 -20.73 41.32 28.15
CA SER A 318 -21.79 42.27 27.79
C SER A 318 -22.15 42.20 26.31
N LYS A 319 -21.17 41.96 25.43
CA LYS A 319 -21.45 41.75 24.01
C LYS A 319 -22.29 40.50 23.78
N TRP A 320 -22.01 39.41 24.48
CA TRP A 320 -22.80 38.18 24.39
C TRP A 320 -24.23 38.38 24.91
N GLU A 321 -24.39 39.07 26.04
CA GLU A 321 -25.69 39.46 26.60
C GLU A 321 -26.48 40.32 25.60
N ASP A 322 -25.85 41.33 24.99
CA ASP A 322 -26.48 42.19 23.99
C ASP A 322 -26.92 41.44 22.72
N MET A 323 -26.15 40.43 22.30
CA MET A 323 -26.44 39.64 21.09
C MET A 323 -27.51 38.57 21.32
N THR A 324 -27.46 37.90 22.47
CA THR A 324 -28.28 36.70 22.74
C THR A 324 -29.49 36.99 23.63
N GLY A 325 -29.46 38.07 24.41
CA GLY A 325 -30.45 38.32 25.45
C GLY A 325 -30.23 37.50 26.72
N ALA A 326 -29.04 36.91 26.90
CA ALA A 326 -28.72 36.08 28.06
C ALA A 326 -28.94 36.80 29.40
N GLU A 327 -29.78 36.22 30.26
CA GLU A 327 -30.07 36.74 31.61
C GLU A 327 -29.46 35.89 32.73
N TYR A 328 -28.76 34.80 32.40
CA TYR A 328 -28.12 33.93 33.38
C TYR A 328 -26.85 34.55 33.97
N PRO A 329 -26.52 34.26 35.24
CA PRO A 329 -25.33 34.80 35.89
C PRO A 329 -24.03 34.19 35.32
N PHE A 330 -23.07 35.05 34.99
CA PHE A 330 -21.72 34.66 34.58
C PHE A 330 -20.76 34.50 35.77
N CYS A 331 -19.87 33.51 35.64
CA CYS A 331 -18.78 33.23 36.55
C CYS A 331 -17.47 33.07 35.77
N THR A 332 -16.37 33.47 36.39
CA THR A 332 -15.02 33.32 35.87
C THR A 332 -14.43 31.97 36.29
N THR A 333 -13.85 31.26 35.32
CA THR A 333 -13.10 30.01 35.51
C THR A 333 -11.93 29.97 34.53
N ASP A 334 -10.84 29.26 34.88
CA ASP A 334 -9.65 29.14 34.04
C ASP A 334 -9.95 28.56 32.64
N GLU A 335 -9.34 29.14 31.61
CA GLU A 335 -9.54 28.78 30.21
C GLU A 335 -9.18 27.32 29.91
N THR A 336 -8.05 26.85 30.44
CA THR A 336 -7.58 25.47 30.24
C THR A 336 -8.55 24.49 30.88
N THR A 337 -9.07 24.85 32.04
CA THR A 337 -10.13 24.09 32.73
C THR A 337 -11.40 24.01 31.89
N LEU A 338 -11.91 25.14 31.38
CA LEU A 338 -13.13 25.16 30.55
C LEU A 338 -12.98 24.35 29.26
N LYS A 339 -11.84 24.51 28.57
CA LYS A 339 -11.50 23.71 27.38
C LYS A 339 -11.47 22.22 27.71
N THR A 340 -10.96 21.83 28.88
CA THR A 340 -10.88 20.43 29.33
C THR A 340 -12.26 19.89 29.72
N ILE A 341 -13.14 20.71 30.29
CA ILE A 341 -14.50 20.31 30.66
C ILE A 341 -15.29 19.88 29.43
N ILE A 342 -15.31 20.65 28.34
CA ILE A 342 -16.14 20.31 27.16
C ILE A 342 -15.49 20.78 25.85
N ARG A 343 -15.65 20.00 24.77
CA ARG A 343 -15.16 20.37 23.43
C ARG A 343 -16.27 21.08 22.64
N SER A 344 -16.86 22.12 23.24
CA SER A 344 -17.94 22.91 22.64
C SER A 344 -17.87 24.33 23.17
N ASN A 345 -18.23 25.32 22.35
CA ASN A 345 -18.22 26.72 22.71
C ASN A 345 -19.46 27.44 22.12
N PRO A 346 -20.56 27.59 22.87
CA PRO A 346 -20.77 27.13 24.25
C PRO A 346 -21.09 25.62 24.33
N GLY A 347 -21.08 25.04 25.51
CA GLY A 347 -21.53 23.66 25.75
C GLY A 347 -22.17 23.53 27.12
N LEU A 348 -23.16 22.65 27.26
CA LEU A 348 -23.93 22.53 28.51
C LEU A 348 -23.45 21.33 29.32
N VAL A 349 -23.35 21.48 30.64
CA VAL A 349 -23.02 20.41 31.59
C VAL A 349 -24.05 20.39 32.70
N LEU A 350 -24.59 19.20 32.99
CA LEU A 350 -25.46 18.97 34.14
C LEU A 350 -24.68 18.21 35.21
N ILE A 351 -24.64 18.77 36.42
CA ILE A 351 -24.00 18.17 37.57
C ILE A 351 -24.99 17.94 38.72
N LYS A 352 -24.66 16.97 39.59
CA LYS A 352 -25.38 16.67 40.82
C LYS A 352 -24.43 16.04 41.84
N ASP A 353 -24.37 16.57 43.06
CA ASP A 353 -23.48 16.10 44.14
C ASP A 353 -22.02 15.96 43.65
N GLY A 354 -21.56 17.00 42.95
CA GLY A 354 -20.23 17.08 42.32
C GLY A 354 -20.00 16.14 41.15
N THR A 355 -20.99 15.33 40.76
CA THR A 355 -20.89 14.33 39.69
C THR A 355 -21.48 14.85 38.40
N ILE A 356 -20.74 14.72 37.29
CA ILE A 356 -21.22 15.06 35.96
C ILE A 356 -22.25 14.03 35.51
N ILE A 357 -23.49 14.45 35.35
CA ILE A 357 -24.60 13.58 34.93
C ILE A 357 -24.70 13.51 33.42
N ARG A 358 -24.53 14.65 32.72
CA ARG A 358 -24.65 14.72 31.27
C ARG A 358 -23.96 15.96 30.71
N LYS A 359 -23.62 15.91 29.42
CA LYS A 359 -22.96 16.97 28.66
C LYS A 359 -23.61 17.06 27.29
N TRP A 360 -23.68 18.27 26.76
CA TRP A 360 -24.22 18.54 25.43
C TRP A 360 -23.34 19.52 24.67
N SER A 361 -23.12 19.25 23.39
CA SER A 361 -22.57 20.25 22.47
C SER A 361 -23.61 21.34 22.19
N HIS A 362 -23.15 22.46 21.64
CA HIS A 362 -24.03 23.53 21.17
C HIS A 362 -25.08 23.04 20.16
N ASN A 363 -24.76 21.99 19.38
CA ASN A 363 -25.61 21.45 18.33
C ASN A 363 -26.61 20.39 18.82
N SER A 364 -26.58 20.03 20.10
CA SER A 364 -27.40 18.96 20.65
C SER A 364 -27.95 19.31 22.03
N LEU A 365 -28.23 20.60 22.26
CA LEU A 365 -28.84 21.08 23.48
C LEU A 365 -30.23 20.44 23.69
N PRO A 366 -30.66 20.24 24.96
CA PRO A 366 -31.99 19.71 25.27
C PRO A 366 -33.09 20.53 24.60
N GLN A 367 -34.05 19.84 23.98
CA GLN A 367 -35.16 20.48 23.28
C GLN A 367 -36.42 20.52 24.16
N ASP A 368 -37.44 21.27 23.75
CA ASP A 368 -38.73 21.41 24.44
C ASP A 368 -39.33 20.10 24.97
N GLU A 369 -39.17 18.98 24.27
CA GLU A 369 -39.72 17.69 24.71
C GLU A 369 -39.01 17.12 25.95
N ASP A 370 -37.71 17.36 26.08
CA ASP A 370 -36.88 16.91 27.19
C ASP A 370 -37.12 17.76 28.46
N LEU A 371 -37.60 18.99 28.28
CA LEU A 371 -37.76 20.01 29.31
C LEU A 371 -39.19 20.08 29.91
N LYS A 372 -40.02 19.04 29.72
CA LYS A 372 -41.42 19.04 30.22
C LYS A 372 -41.59 18.54 31.66
N LYS A 373 -40.57 17.89 32.23
CA LYS A 373 -40.65 17.21 33.53
C LYS A 373 -39.49 17.62 34.43
N PRO A 374 -39.61 17.53 35.77
CA PRO A 374 -38.47 17.70 36.67
C PRO A 374 -37.31 16.77 36.33
N LEU A 375 -36.06 17.23 36.46
CA LEU A 375 -34.84 16.45 36.12
C LEU A 375 -34.76 15.06 36.78
N ALA A 376 -35.28 14.91 37.99
CA ALA A 376 -35.31 13.61 38.67
C ALA A 376 -36.18 12.56 37.94
N GLN A 377 -37.14 13.00 37.14
CA GLN A 377 -38.06 12.16 36.36
C GLN A 377 -37.78 12.21 34.86
N ALA A 378 -37.04 13.21 34.39
CA ALA A 378 -36.64 13.35 33.00
C ALA A 378 -35.46 12.43 32.67
N GLU A 379 -35.41 11.95 31.43
CA GLU A 379 -34.31 11.09 30.96
C GLU A 379 -32.96 11.83 31.01
N ILE A 380 -32.96 13.13 30.70
CA ILE A 380 -31.79 14.00 30.71
C ILE A 380 -31.11 14.13 32.10
N GLY A 381 -31.88 13.99 33.19
CA GLY A 381 -31.36 14.07 34.56
C GLY A 381 -30.92 12.72 35.14
N GLN A 382 -31.02 11.64 34.36
CA GLN A 382 -30.48 10.32 34.71
C GLN A 382 -29.16 10.08 33.98
N MET A 383 -28.27 9.30 34.59
CA MET A 383 -27.03 8.87 33.91
C MET A 383 -27.40 8.14 32.62
N PRO A 384 -26.77 8.48 31.48
CA PRO A 384 -27.05 7.80 30.22
C PRO A 384 -26.80 6.30 30.36
N GLY A 385 -27.75 5.49 29.88
CA GLY A 385 -27.61 4.02 29.83
C GLY A 385 -26.59 3.54 28.79
N ASN A 386 -26.10 4.44 27.94
CA ASN A 386 -25.02 4.16 26.99
C ASN A 386 -23.72 3.94 27.75
N THR A 387 -23.38 2.67 27.89
CA THR A 387 -22.06 2.26 28.38
C THR A 387 -21.04 2.42 27.26
N VAL A 388 -19.77 2.62 27.61
CA VAL A 388 -18.61 2.53 26.71
C VAL A 388 -18.71 1.31 25.76
N THR A 389 -19.33 0.21 26.23
CA THR A 389 -19.66 -0.98 25.46
C THR A 389 -20.54 -0.70 24.23
N GLY A 390 -21.56 0.15 24.36
CA GLY A 390 -22.46 0.54 23.27
C GLY A 390 -21.71 1.30 22.16
N ASP A 391 -20.82 2.21 22.52
CA ASP A 391 -20.00 2.94 21.55
C ASP A 391 -18.95 2.05 20.88
N ILE A 392 -18.32 1.16 21.64
CA ILE A 392 -17.47 0.09 21.08
C ILE A 392 -18.28 -0.78 20.10
N LEU A 393 -19.52 -1.15 20.44
CA LEU A 393 -20.37 -1.94 19.57
C LEU A 393 -20.72 -1.20 18.27
N LYS A 394 -20.99 0.11 18.33
CA LYS A 394 -21.19 0.93 17.12
C LYS A 394 -19.94 0.88 16.22
N ILE A 395 -18.73 1.04 16.79
CA ILE A 395 -17.48 0.96 16.01
C ILE A 395 -17.28 -0.44 15.43
N ILE A 396 -17.59 -1.49 16.19
CA ILE A 396 -17.54 -2.86 15.68
C ILE A 396 -18.50 -3.03 14.51
N LEU A 397 -19.75 -2.58 14.64
CA LEU A 397 -20.77 -2.72 13.60
C LEU A 397 -20.49 -1.87 12.36
N TRP A 398 -19.98 -0.66 12.53
CA TRP A 398 -19.78 0.32 11.47
C TRP A 398 -18.36 0.34 10.90
N PHE A 399 -17.39 -0.35 11.48
CA PHE A 399 -16.03 -0.36 10.95
C PHE A 399 -15.43 -1.75 10.89
N VAL A 400 -15.42 -2.47 12.02
CA VAL A 400 -14.76 -3.78 12.11
C VAL A 400 -15.51 -4.86 11.32
N LEU A 401 -16.83 -4.95 11.50
CA LEU A 401 -17.68 -5.97 10.88
C LEU A 401 -17.69 -5.83 9.35
N PRO A 402 -17.88 -4.65 8.73
CA PRO A 402 -17.83 -4.51 7.28
C PRO A 402 -16.46 -4.90 6.70
N LEU A 403 -15.35 -4.52 7.37
CA LEU A 403 -14.01 -4.93 6.96
C LEU A 403 -13.79 -6.44 7.13
N MET A 404 -14.28 -7.04 8.20
CA MET A 404 -14.25 -8.49 8.40
C MET A 404 -15.04 -9.22 7.30
N LEU A 405 -16.27 -8.80 7.03
CA LEU A 405 -17.10 -9.37 5.96
C LEU A 405 -16.43 -9.23 4.59
N LEU A 406 -15.82 -8.07 4.31
CA LEU A 406 -15.04 -7.85 3.10
C LEU A 406 -13.86 -8.81 3.00
N THR A 407 -13.11 -9.01 4.09
CA THR A 407 -11.99 -9.98 4.08
C THR A 407 -12.46 -11.41 3.86
N LEU A 408 -13.56 -11.81 4.50
CA LEU A 408 -14.14 -13.14 4.33
C LEU A 408 -14.62 -13.33 2.88
N ALA A 409 -15.35 -12.38 2.32
CA ALA A 409 -15.81 -12.41 0.95
C ALA A 409 -14.64 -12.48 -0.05
N ASP A 410 -13.62 -11.64 0.13
CA ASP A 410 -12.42 -11.65 -0.71
C ASP A 410 -11.66 -12.99 -0.62
N ARG A 411 -11.56 -13.57 0.58
CA ARG A 411 -10.91 -14.87 0.81
C ARG A 411 -11.69 -16.02 0.20
N LEU A 412 -13.01 -16.03 0.37
CA LEU A 412 -13.90 -17.01 -0.24
C LEU A 412 -13.85 -16.90 -1.77
N TRP A 413 -13.75 -15.68 -2.32
CA TRP A 413 -13.62 -15.47 -3.76
C TRP A 413 -12.24 -15.86 -4.30
N ALA A 414 -11.16 -15.55 -3.58
CA ALA A 414 -9.82 -16.01 -3.93
C ALA A 414 -9.72 -17.54 -3.87
N TRP A 415 -10.33 -18.16 -2.85
CA TRP A 415 -10.42 -19.60 -2.72
C TRP A 415 -11.28 -20.22 -3.83
N SER A 416 -12.46 -19.67 -4.14
CA SER A 416 -13.29 -20.18 -5.23
C SER A 416 -12.60 -20.07 -6.60
N ARG A 417 -11.85 -19.00 -6.86
CA ARG A 417 -10.98 -18.90 -8.04
C ARG A 417 -9.87 -19.95 -8.03
N TRP A 418 -9.24 -20.18 -6.88
CA TRP A 418 -8.23 -21.23 -6.76
C TRP A 418 -8.82 -22.63 -6.96
N VAL A 419 -10.00 -22.92 -6.39
CA VAL A 419 -10.74 -24.17 -6.60
C VAL A 419 -11.13 -24.31 -8.06
N ARG A 420 -11.72 -23.29 -8.68
CA ARG A 420 -12.05 -23.30 -10.12
C ARG A 420 -10.80 -23.49 -10.99
N ALA A 421 -9.68 -22.86 -10.64
CA ALA A 421 -8.41 -23.05 -11.34
C ALA A 421 -7.84 -24.45 -11.13
N LYS A 422 -7.99 -25.02 -9.93
CA LYS A 422 -7.61 -26.40 -9.61
C LYS A 422 -8.50 -27.41 -10.33
N GLU A 423 -9.81 -27.21 -10.35
CA GLU A 423 -10.79 -28.00 -11.11
C GLU A 423 -10.56 -27.86 -12.61
N LEU A 424 -10.26 -26.66 -13.12
CA LEU A 424 -9.86 -26.45 -14.51
C LEU A 424 -8.55 -27.17 -14.81
N LYS A 425 -7.58 -27.17 -13.88
CA LYS A 425 -6.32 -27.89 -14.02
C LYS A 425 -6.51 -29.40 -13.93
N GLU A 426 -7.38 -29.90 -13.07
CA GLU A 426 -7.75 -31.32 -12.96
C GLU A 426 -8.59 -31.76 -14.15
N LYS A 427 -9.55 -30.95 -14.62
CA LYS A 427 -10.29 -31.18 -15.87
C LYS A 427 -9.36 -31.13 -17.07
N LYS A 428 -8.45 -30.16 -17.16
CA LYS A 428 -7.39 -30.12 -18.19
C LYS A 428 -6.46 -31.32 -18.05
N HIS A 429 -6.14 -31.78 -16.84
CA HIS A 429 -5.31 -32.97 -16.63
C HIS A 429 -6.03 -34.24 -17.05
N ILE A 430 -7.33 -34.38 -16.75
CA ILE A 430 -8.18 -35.49 -17.18
C ILE A 430 -8.38 -35.45 -18.70
N VAL A 431 -8.71 -34.28 -19.26
CA VAL A 431 -8.79 -34.07 -20.72
C VAL A 431 -7.44 -34.34 -21.39
N GLN A 432 -6.32 -33.92 -20.79
CA GLN A 432 -4.98 -34.25 -21.26
C GLN A 432 -4.70 -35.74 -21.14
N LEU A 433 -5.13 -36.44 -20.09
CA LEU A 433 -4.96 -37.89 -19.95
C LEU A 433 -5.81 -38.67 -20.96
N PHE A 434 -7.02 -38.19 -21.27
CA PHE A 434 -7.89 -38.74 -22.31
C PHE A 434 -7.38 -38.40 -23.73
N ASN A 435 -6.90 -37.19 -23.97
CA ASN A 435 -6.29 -36.75 -25.24
C ASN A 435 -4.89 -37.36 -25.45
N LYS A 436 -4.11 -37.67 -24.41
CA LYS A 436 -2.80 -38.34 -24.52
C LYS A 436 -2.91 -39.73 -25.16
N LYS A 437 -4.09 -40.35 -25.06
CA LYS A 437 -4.36 -41.64 -25.68
C LYS A 437 -4.65 -41.54 -27.18
N ASN A 438 -4.93 -40.33 -27.69
CA ASN A 438 -5.35 -40.07 -29.08
C ASN A 438 -4.60 -38.92 -29.78
N SER A 439 -3.67 -38.19 -29.14
CA SER A 439 -2.90 -37.13 -29.80
C SER A 439 -1.69 -37.72 -30.53
N LYS A 440 -1.53 -37.36 -31.80
CA LYS A 440 -0.23 -37.48 -32.49
C LYS A 440 0.80 -36.71 -31.65
N MET A 441 2.00 -37.26 -31.46
CA MET A 441 3.09 -36.51 -30.83
C MET A 441 3.51 -35.35 -31.73
N ARG A 442 3.80 -34.17 -31.14
CA ARG A 442 4.37 -33.02 -31.85
C ARG A 442 5.63 -33.42 -32.60
N LYS A 443 5.79 -32.88 -33.81
CA LYS A 443 7.00 -33.11 -34.61
C LYS A 443 8.16 -32.38 -33.96
N LYS A 444 9.23 -33.12 -33.70
CA LYS A 444 10.48 -32.56 -33.22
C LYS A 444 11.30 -32.13 -34.43
N ILE A 445 11.78 -30.90 -34.46
CA ILE A 445 12.46 -30.35 -35.66
C ILE A 445 13.77 -29.65 -35.28
N VAL A 446 14.86 -29.98 -35.95
CA VAL A 446 16.11 -29.22 -35.87
C VAL A 446 16.39 -28.64 -37.26
N ALA A 447 16.24 -27.32 -37.39
CA ALA A 447 16.46 -26.58 -38.61
C ALA A 447 17.79 -25.80 -38.54
N GLY A 448 18.68 -25.95 -39.51
CA GLY A 448 19.93 -25.21 -39.60
C GLY A 448 19.80 -24.03 -40.55
N ASN A 449 19.91 -22.80 -40.06
CA ASN A 449 19.97 -21.58 -40.87
C ASN A 449 21.42 -21.20 -41.11
N TRP A 450 21.92 -21.41 -42.34
CA TRP A 450 23.32 -21.13 -42.67
C TRP A 450 23.62 -19.65 -42.78
N LYS A 451 22.60 -18.82 -43.00
CA LYS A 451 22.73 -17.38 -43.26
C LYS A 451 23.65 -17.14 -44.46
N MET A 452 24.18 -15.93 -44.57
CA MET A 452 25.12 -15.55 -45.63
C MET A 452 26.54 -16.14 -45.42
N ASN A 453 26.67 -17.47 -45.45
CA ASN A 453 27.93 -18.20 -45.28
C ASN A 453 28.17 -19.21 -46.43
N MET A 454 29.45 -19.59 -46.59
CA MET A 454 29.97 -20.59 -47.53
C MET A 454 29.85 -20.21 -49.01
N ASN A 455 30.90 -20.51 -49.78
CA ASN A 455 30.79 -20.56 -51.23
C ASN A 455 30.05 -21.84 -51.66
N LEU A 456 29.78 -21.98 -52.96
CA LEU A 456 29.01 -23.11 -53.49
C LEU A 456 29.64 -24.46 -53.15
N GLN A 457 30.96 -24.58 -53.29
CA GLN A 457 31.70 -25.82 -53.10
C GLN A 457 31.69 -26.25 -51.63
N ASP A 458 31.93 -25.31 -50.72
CA ASP A 458 31.93 -25.56 -49.28
C ASP A 458 30.53 -25.94 -48.78
N GLY A 459 29.49 -25.24 -49.26
CA GLY A 459 28.09 -25.56 -48.93
C GLY A 459 27.66 -26.94 -49.42
N VAL A 460 28.06 -27.30 -50.65
CA VAL A 460 27.84 -28.64 -51.23
C VAL A 460 28.58 -29.72 -50.42
N ALA A 461 29.83 -29.45 -50.02
CA ALA A 461 30.61 -30.39 -49.22
C ALA A 461 29.95 -30.65 -47.86
N LEU A 462 29.52 -29.59 -47.16
CA LEU A 462 28.82 -29.74 -45.88
C LEU A 462 27.48 -30.48 -46.02
N ALA A 463 26.70 -30.17 -47.06
CA ALA A 463 25.45 -30.87 -47.32
C ALA A 463 25.66 -32.38 -47.54
N LYS A 464 26.69 -32.74 -48.30
CA LYS A 464 27.07 -34.15 -48.53
C LYS A 464 27.52 -34.82 -47.23
N GLU A 465 28.37 -34.16 -46.45
CA GLU A 465 28.85 -34.66 -45.16
C GLU A 465 27.69 -34.91 -44.19
N LEU A 466 26.75 -33.97 -44.08
CA LEU A 466 25.54 -34.11 -43.26
C LEU A 466 24.64 -35.26 -43.73
N ASN A 467 24.44 -35.40 -45.04
CA ASN A 467 23.63 -36.47 -45.61
C ASN A 467 24.24 -37.84 -45.29
N GLU A 468 25.55 -38.01 -45.46
CA GLU A 468 26.26 -39.25 -45.12
C GLU A 468 26.20 -39.54 -43.61
N ALA A 469 26.41 -38.53 -42.76
CA ALA A 469 26.37 -38.68 -41.31
C ALA A 469 24.98 -39.08 -40.79
N LEU A 470 23.91 -38.49 -41.33
CA LEU A 470 22.53 -38.79 -40.91
C LEU A 470 21.97 -40.05 -41.58
N ALA A 471 22.51 -40.47 -42.73
CA ALA A 471 22.21 -41.77 -43.32
C ALA A 471 22.83 -42.91 -42.48
N ALA A 472 24.06 -42.71 -41.99
CA ALA A 472 24.74 -43.67 -41.12
C ALA A 472 24.10 -43.78 -39.74
N ASP A 473 23.59 -42.67 -39.19
CA ASP A 473 23.00 -42.60 -37.86
C ASP A 473 21.71 -41.76 -37.87
N LYS A 474 20.59 -42.44 -38.18
CA LYS A 474 19.29 -41.82 -38.43
C LYS A 474 18.84 -40.92 -37.26
N PRO A 475 18.32 -39.71 -37.55
CA PRO A 475 17.82 -38.80 -36.52
C PRO A 475 16.48 -39.26 -35.95
N ASN A 476 16.21 -38.92 -34.68
CA ASN A 476 14.92 -39.11 -34.00
C ASN A 476 14.00 -37.87 -34.08
N CYS A 477 14.32 -36.97 -35.00
CA CYS A 477 13.61 -35.72 -35.26
C CYS A 477 13.69 -35.40 -36.76
N ASP A 478 12.81 -34.52 -37.23
CA ASP A 478 12.90 -33.96 -38.58
C ASP A 478 14.11 -33.01 -38.64
N VAL A 479 14.92 -33.14 -39.67
CA VAL A 479 16.09 -32.28 -39.89
C VAL A 479 15.84 -31.43 -41.12
N VAL A 480 16.07 -30.13 -41.01
CA VAL A 480 15.98 -29.18 -42.13
C VAL A 480 17.28 -28.40 -42.25
N ILE A 481 17.79 -28.19 -43.45
CA ILE A 481 18.85 -27.21 -43.70
C ILE A 481 18.32 -26.11 -44.61
N CYS A 482 18.52 -24.87 -44.18
CA CYS A 482 18.16 -23.66 -44.89
C CYS A 482 19.44 -22.99 -45.38
N THR A 483 19.57 -22.86 -46.71
CA THR A 483 20.81 -22.44 -47.35
C THR A 483 20.62 -21.13 -48.13
N PRO A 484 21.71 -20.38 -48.40
CA PRO A 484 21.71 -19.34 -49.43
C PRO A 484 21.18 -19.86 -50.76
N PHE A 485 20.54 -18.99 -51.54
CA PHE A 485 19.93 -19.36 -52.83
C PHE A 485 20.90 -20.05 -53.79
N ILE A 486 22.18 -19.68 -53.74
CA ILE A 486 23.23 -20.23 -54.61
C ILE A 486 23.42 -21.75 -54.45
N HIS A 487 23.06 -22.32 -53.29
CA HIS A 487 23.27 -23.73 -52.98
C HIS A 487 22.06 -24.61 -53.31
N LEU A 488 20.84 -24.05 -53.28
CA LEU A 488 19.58 -24.79 -53.26
C LEU A 488 19.49 -25.89 -54.32
N ALA A 489 19.62 -25.53 -55.60
CA ALA A 489 19.44 -26.48 -56.70
C ALA A 489 20.49 -27.61 -56.69
N THR A 490 21.72 -27.31 -56.29
CA THR A 490 22.81 -28.31 -56.25
C THR A 490 22.65 -29.23 -55.05
N VAL A 491 22.35 -28.66 -53.88
CA VAL A 491 22.14 -29.41 -52.64
C VAL A 491 20.92 -30.33 -52.75
N ALA A 492 19.84 -29.89 -53.42
CA ALA A 492 18.65 -30.70 -53.61
C ALA A 492 18.92 -32.06 -54.31
N GLY A 493 19.88 -32.11 -55.24
CA GLY A 493 20.27 -33.34 -55.93
C GLY A 493 21.17 -34.27 -55.11
N ILE A 494 21.69 -33.79 -53.97
CA ILE A 494 22.64 -34.52 -53.12
C ILE A 494 21.93 -35.11 -51.89
N LEU A 495 20.98 -34.37 -51.33
CA LEU A 495 20.27 -34.77 -50.12
C LEU A 495 19.26 -35.88 -50.41
N ASP A 496 19.19 -36.87 -49.51
CA ASP A 496 18.00 -37.70 -49.40
C ASP A 496 16.88 -36.88 -48.72
N SER A 497 15.90 -36.48 -49.51
CA SER A 497 14.76 -35.67 -49.06
C SER A 497 13.88 -36.34 -48.00
N ASN A 498 14.05 -37.65 -47.76
CA ASN A 498 13.37 -38.36 -46.67
C ASN A 498 14.12 -38.23 -45.34
N THR A 499 15.41 -37.88 -45.38
CA THR A 499 16.28 -37.75 -44.20
C THR A 499 16.49 -36.28 -43.85
N ILE A 500 16.72 -35.41 -44.84
CA ILE A 500 16.99 -33.98 -44.64
C ILE A 500 16.06 -33.15 -45.55
N GLY A 501 15.25 -32.30 -44.95
CA GLY A 501 14.49 -31.29 -45.66
C GLY A 501 15.38 -30.14 -46.11
N LEU A 502 15.17 -29.65 -47.33
CA LEU A 502 15.86 -28.46 -47.84
C LEU A 502 14.95 -27.23 -47.76
N GLY A 503 15.50 -26.09 -47.34
CA GLY A 503 14.80 -24.83 -47.32
C GLY A 503 15.61 -23.64 -47.82
N ALA A 504 14.91 -22.59 -48.23
CA ALA A 504 15.50 -21.29 -48.51
C ALA A 504 15.47 -20.37 -47.28
N GLU A 505 16.31 -19.35 -47.25
CA GLU A 505 16.39 -18.37 -46.16
C GLU A 505 15.43 -17.18 -46.33
N ASN A 506 14.81 -17.03 -47.50
CA ASN A 506 13.80 -16.02 -47.82
C ASN A 506 13.06 -16.37 -49.12
N CYS A 507 11.96 -15.67 -49.42
CA CYS A 507 11.42 -15.53 -50.77
C CYS A 507 10.74 -14.15 -50.95
N ALA A 508 10.45 -13.78 -52.19
CA ALA A 508 9.81 -12.51 -52.55
C ALA A 508 8.32 -12.46 -52.13
N ASP A 509 7.80 -11.25 -51.95
CA ASP A 509 6.36 -10.94 -51.75
C ASP A 509 5.61 -10.77 -53.10
N LYS A 510 6.20 -11.30 -54.18
CA LYS A 510 5.72 -11.16 -55.56
C LYS A 510 5.88 -12.50 -56.28
N GLU A 511 4.91 -12.85 -57.13
CA GLU A 511 4.95 -14.10 -57.91
C GLU A 511 6.06 -14.10 -58.96
N LYS A 512 6.18 -13.00 -59.72
CA LYS A 512 7.17 -12.74 -60.77
C LYS A 512 7.15 -11.26 -61.14
N GLY A 513 8.18 -10.77 -61.84
CA GLY A 513 8.20 -9.42 -62.41
C GLY A 513 9.55 -8.72 -62.29
N ALA A 514 9.52 -7.39 -62.38
CA ALA A 514 10.69 -6.53 -62.33
C ALA A 514 11.19 -6.28 -60.88
N PHE A 515 11.63 -7.36 -60.22
CA PHE A 515 12.16 -7.35 -58.84
C PHE A 515 13.59 -7.88 -58.85
N THR A 516 14.50 -7.13 -59.48
CA THR A 516 15.89 -7.54 -59.69
C THR A 516 16.57 -7.92 -58.38
N GLY A 517 17.06 -9.16 -58.30
CA GLY A 517 17.76 -9.71 -57.13
C GLY A 517 16.87 -10.52 -56.17
N GLU A 518 15.53 -10.43 -56.31
CA GLU A 518 14.60 -11.23 -55.51
C GLU A 518 14.36 -12.62 -56.12
N VAL A 519 14.03 -13.60 -55.28
CA VAL A 519 13.71 -14.97 -55.67
C VAL A 519 12.28 -15.29 -55.26
N SER A 520 11.41 -15.61 -56.21
CA SER A 520 10.01 -15.89 -55.91
C SER A 520 9.82 -17.25 -55.21
N ALA A 521 8.69 -17.43 -54.53
CA ALA A 521 8.34 -18.71 -53.91
C ALA A 521 8.29 -19.87 -54.93
N GLU A 522 7.83 -19.60 -56.15
CA GLU A 522 7.83 -20.57 -57.26
C GLU A 522 9.26 -20.96 -57.66
N MET A 523 10.17 -19.98 -57.75
CA MET A 523 11.59 -20.24 -58.03
C MET A 523 12.21 -21.11 -56.94
N VAL A 524 11.98 -20.79 -55.66
CA VAL A 524 12.45 -21.61 -54.53
C VAL A 524 11.92 -23.04 -54.66
N LYS A 525 10.61 -23.21 -54.88
CA LYS A 525 10.00 -24.54 -55.00
C LYS A 525 10.60 -25.36 -56.14
N SER A 526 10.88 -24.72 -57.28
CA SER A 526 11.42 -25.42 -58.46
C SER A 526 12.81 -26.02 -58.25
N THR A 527 13.56 -25.58 -57.24
CA THR A 527 14.85 -26.18 -56.86
C THR A 527 14.72 -27.55 -56.16
N GLY A 528 13.51 -27.91 -55.68
CA GLY A 528 13.30 -29.07 -54.82
C GLY A 528 13.21 -28.72 -53.32
N ALA A 529 13.38 -27.45 -52.96
CA ALA A 529 13.15 -26.99 -51.59
C ALA A 529 11.71 -27.25 -51.12
N GLN A 530 11.60 -27.63 -49.85
CA GLN A 530 10.34 -27.92 -49.17
C GLN A 530 9.96 -26.86 -48.14
N TYR A 531 10.97 -26.12 -47.63
CA TYR A 531 10.81 -25.13 -46.58
C TYR A 531 11.27 -23.73 -47.03
N VAL A 532 10.81 -22.70 -46.35
CA VAL A 532 11.36 -21.35 -46.45
C VAL A 532 11.30 -20.66 -45.09
N ILE A 533 12.38 -20.01 -44.68
CA ILE A 533 12.41 -19.13 -43.51
C ILE A 533 11.84 -17.78 -43.92
N LEU A 534 10.90 -17.26 -43.12
CA LEU A 534 10.32 -15.92 -43.33
C LEU A 534 10.25 -15.16 -41.99
N GLY A 535 10.44 -13.85 -42.04
CA GLY A 535 10.37 -12.99 -40.86
C GLY A 535 11.57 -13.13 -39.91
N HIS A 536 12.68 -13.69 -40.34
CA HIS A 536 13.90 -13.77 -39.53
C HIS A 536 14.31 -12.38 -39.03
N SER A 537 14.73 -12.30 -37.77
CA SER A 537 15.14 -11.05 -37.09
C SER A 537 16.05 -10.13 -37.94
N GLU A 538 17.08 -10.68 -38.57
CA GLU A 538 18.00 -9.93 -39.47
C GLU A 538 17.29 -9.29 -40.66
N ARG A 539 16.25 -9.93 -41.21
CA ARG A 539 15.47 -9.38 -42.32
C ARG A 539 14.55 -8.26 -41.88
N ARG A 540 13.91 -8.40 -40.72
CA ARG A 540 13.10 -7.33 -40.11
C ARG A 540 13.96 -6.10 -39.80
N GLN A 541 15.16 -6.31 -39.27
CA GLN A 541 16.05 -5.23 -38.84
C GLN A 541 16.82 -4.56 -39.98
N TYR A 542 17.45 -5.34 -40.87
CA TYR A 542 18.36 -4.79 -41.89
C TYR A 542 17.66 -4.47 -43.21
N TYR A 543 16.51 -5.09 -43.47
CA TYR A 543 15.78 -4.97 -44.73
C TYR A 543 14.32 -4.51 -44.53
N ASN A 544 13.97 -4.08 -43.31
CA ASN A 544 12.68 -3.47 -42.97
C ASN A 544 11.45 -4.30 -43.39
N GLU A 545 11.51 -5.62 -43.26
CA GLU A 545 10.34 -6.46 -43.51
C GLU A 545 9.24 -6.20 -42.47
N THR A 546 8.08 -5.73 -42.94
CA THR A 546 6.92 -5.43 -42.08
C THR A 546 5.95 -6.62 -42.02
N PRO A 547 5.03 -6.66 -41.04
CA PRO A 547 4.03 -7.72 -40.94
C PRO A 547 3.19 -7.91 -42.21
N GLU A 548 2.88 -6.82 -42.92
CA GLU A 548 2.12 -6.82 -44.18
C GLU A 548 2.90 -7.50 -45.31
N VAL A 549 4.19 -7.17 -45.46
CA VAL A 549 5.06 -7.83 -46.44
C VAL A 549 5.20 -9.31 -46.12
N LEU A 550 5.38 -9.65 -44.84
CA LEU A 550 5.52 -11.02 -44.39
C LEU A 550 4.27 -11.85 -44.61
N LYS A 551 3.08 -11.27 -44.41
CA LYS A 551 1.80 -11.91 -44.73
C LYS A 551 1.74 -12.33 -46.20
N GLU A 552 2.10 -11.42 -47.12
CA GLU A 552 2.09 -11.72 -48.56
C GLU A 552 3.11 -12.83 -48.91
N LYS A 553 4.31 -12.78 -48.33
CA LYS A 553 5.32 -13.84 -48.51
C LYS A 553 4.83 -15.20 -48.02
N VAL A 554 4.20 -15.26 -46.85
CA VAL A 554 3.64 -16.49 -46.29
C VAL A 554 2.59 -17.07 -47.22
N LEU A 555 1.64 -16.26 -47.70
CA LEU A 555 0.59 -16.71 -48.61
C LEU A 555 1.17 -17.25 -49.92
N LEU A 556 2.16 -16.56 -50.50
CA LEU A 556 2.82 -17.02 -51.73
C LEU A 556 3.64 -18.30 -51.53
N ALA A 557 4.32 -18.44 -50.40
CA ALA A 557 5.05 -19.66 -50.05
C ALA A 557 4.10 -20.86 -49.94
N LEU A 558 3.02 -20.72 -49.19
CA LEU A 558 2.00 -21.76 -49.02
C LEU A 558 1.31 -22.13 -50.34
N LYS A 559 0.96 -21.12 -51.15
CA LYS A 559 0.38 -21.32 -52.49
C LYS A 559 1.26 -22.17 -53.41
N ASN A 560 2.59 -22.07 -53.26
CA ASN A 560 3.57 -22.86 -54.01
C ASN A 560 3.95 -24.18 -53.32
N GLY A 561 3.25 -24.56 -52.25
CA GLY A 561 3.48 -25.82 -51.54
C GLY A 561 4.82 -25.87 -50.79
N LEU A 562 5.32 -24.71 -50.35
CA LEU A 562 6.40 -24.62 -49.35
C LEU A 562 5.80 -24.61 -47.95
N LYS A 563 6.50 -25.22 -47.00
CA LYS A 563 6.26 -25.05 -45.57
C LYS A 563 7.04 -23.85 -45.08
N VAL A 564 6.46 -23.07 -44.16
CA VAL A 564 7.08 -21.84 -43.69
C VAL A 564 7.63 -22.03 -42.29
N ILE A 565 8.89 -21.68 -42.08
CA ILE A 565 9.50 -21.47 -40.76
C ILE A 565 9.39 -19.97 -40.46
N PHE A 566 8.35 -19.58 -39.72
CA PHE A 566 8.02 -18.19 -39.45
C PHE A 566 8.69 -17.73 -38.16
N CYS A 567 9.57 -16.74 -38.26
CA CYS A 567 10.34 -16.23 -37.13
C CYS A 567 9.66 -15.03 -36.47
N ILE A 568 9.65 -15.04 -35.14
CA ILE A 568 9.10 -14.00 -34.27
C ILE A 568 10.00 -13.78 -33.07
N GLY A 569 9.99 -12.58 -32.48
CA GLY A 569 10.85 -12.30 -31.35
C GLY A 569 10.94 -10.84 -30.95
N GLU A 570 11.28 -10.60 -29.69
CA GLU A 570 11.37 -9.26 -29.12
C GLU A 570 12.82 -8.77 -28.99
N THR A 571 13.00 -7.44 -29.02
CA THR A 571 14.30 -6.79 -28.75
C THR A 571 14.65 -6.80 -27.25
N LEU A 572 15.88 -6.41 -26.90
CA LEU A 572 16.29 -6.32 -25.50
C LEU A 572 15.44 -5.29 -24.75
N GLU A 573 15.19 -4.14 -25.38
CA GLU A 573 14.41 -3.05 -24.80
C GLU A 573 12.97 -3.48 -24.52
N GLU A 574 12.37 -4.26 -25.42
CA GLU A 574 11.02 -4.81 -25.26
C GLU A 574 10.97 -5.86 -24.14
N ARG A 575 11.99 -6.72 -24.03
CA ARG A 575 12.10 -7.69 -22.93
C ARG A 575 12.26 -7.01 -21.58
N GLU A 576 13.13 -6.00 -21.47
CA GLU A 576 13.35 -5.24 -20.23
C GLU A 576 12.10 -4.44 -19.82
N ALA A 577 11.29 -4.03 -20.79
CA ALA A 577 9.98 -3.41 -20.57
C ALA A 577 8.85 -4.41 -20.24
N ASN A 578 9.12 -5.72 -20.20
CA ASN A 578 8.15 -6.80 -20.02
C ASN A 578 7.06 -6.86 -21.11
N LYS A 579 7.41 -6.52 -22.36
CA LYS A 579 6.50 -6.50 -23.51
C LYS A 579 6.61 -7.71 -24.43
N GLN A 580 7.45 -8.70 -24.11
CA GLN A 580 7.71 -9.87 -24.97
C GLN A 580 6.42 -10.55 -25.49
N ASN A 581 5.43 -10.74 -24.61
CA ASN A 581 4.16 -11.39 -24.95
C ASN A 581 3.31 -10.53 -25.90
N GLU A 582 3.33 -9.21 -25.74
CA GLU A 582 2.60 -8.30 -26.61
C GLU A 582 3.20 -8.29 -28.02
N VAL A 583 4.54 -8.23 -28.10
CA VAL A 583 5.30 -8.21 -29.35
C VAL A 583 5.07 -9.50 -30.14
N VAL A 584 5.35 -10.67 -29.56
CA VAL A 584 5.22 -11.95 -30.29
C VAL A 584 3.77 -12.21 -30.72
N LYS A 585 2.79 -11.78 -29.91
CA LYS A 585 1.38 -11.89 -30.27
C LYS A 585 1.03 -10.99 -31.46
N ALA A 586 1.50 -9.75 -31.46
CA ALA A 586 1.27 -8.81 -32.56
C ALA A 586 1.89 -9.31 -33.88
N GLU A 587 3.10 -9.88 -33.84
CA GLU A 587 3.74 -10.46 -35.02
C GLU A 587 2.97 -11.66 -35.59
N LEU A 588 2.43 -12.52 -34.72
CA LEU A 588 1.57 -13.64 -35.13
C LEU A 588 0.25 -13.14 -35.73
N GLU A 589 -0.39 -12.17 -35.08
CA GLU A 589 -1.65 -11.57 -35.52
C GLU A 589 -1.54 -10.86 -36.86
N GLY A 590 -0.43 -10.14 -37.09
CA GLY A 590 -0.20 -9.37 -38.31
C GLY A 590 0.16 -10.20 -39.54
N SER A 591 0.74 -11.40 -39.36
CA SER A 591 1.36 -12.13 -40.48
C SER A 591 0.86 -13.55 -40.73
N VAL A 592 0.44 -14.30 -39.71
CA VAL A 592 0.09 -15.73 -39.87
C VAL A 592 -1.27 -16.12 -39.31
N PHE A 593 -1.87 -15.34 -38.39
CA PHE A 593 -3.21 -15.63 -37.85
C PHE A 593 -4.37 -15.23 -38.77
N ASN A 594 -4.06 -14.76 -39.98
CA ASN A 594 -5.02 -14.60 -41.07
C ASN A 594 -5.23 -15.89 -41.88
N LEU A 595 -4.43 -16.94 -41.66
CA LEU A 595 -4.54 -18.21 -42.36
C LEU A 595 -5.72 -19.03 -41.85
N SER A 596 -6.24 -19.92 -42.70
CA SER A 596 -7.14 -20.99 -42.27
C SER A 596 -6.40 -22.05 -41.43
N GLU A 597 -7.13 -22.88 -40.69
CA GLU A 597 -6.53 -23.97 -39.90
C GLU A 597 -5.70 -24.93 -40.75
N GLU A 598 -6.17 -25.26 -41.96
CA GLU A 598 -5.44 -26.17 -42.88
C GLU A 598 -4.16 -25.55 -43.42
N GLU A 599 -4.17 -24.25 -43.72
CA GLU A 599 -2.97 -23.53 -44.14
C GLU A 599 -1.96 -23.41 -42.98
N PHE A 600 -2.46 -23.14 -41.77
CA PHE A 600 -1.62 -22.96 -40.58
C PHE A 600 -0.85 -24.24 -40.19
N LYS A 601 -1.34 -25.44 -40.54
CA LYS A 601 -0.61 -26.72 -40.35
C LYS A 601 0.73 -26.77 -41.09
N ASN A 602 0.95 -25.91 -42.09
CA ASN A 602 2.20 -25.79 -42.83
C ASN A 602 3.13 -24.70 -42.26
N ILE A 603 2.77 -24.10 -41.12
CA ILE A 603 3.58 -23.13 -40.39
C ILE A 603 4.31 -23.83 -39.24
N ILE A 604 5.62 -23.60 -39.18
CA ILE A 604 6.48 -23.87 -38.04
C ILE A 604 6.84 -22.51 -37.46
N ILE A 605 6.68 -22.33 -36.15
CA ILE A 605 7.05 -21.06 -35.50
C ILE A 605 8.48 -21.19 -34.98
N ALA A 606 9.33 -20.20 -35.24
CA ALA A 606 10.65 -20.09 -34.63
C ALA A 606 10.69 -18.86 -33.73
N TYR A 607 10.81 -19.07 -32.42
CA TYR A 607 10.96 -17.97 -31.47
C TYR A 607 12.43 -17.57 -31.33
N GLU A 608 12.72 -16.32 -31.66
CA GLU A 608 14.04 -15.73 -31.75
C GLU A 608 14.19 -14.61 -30.70
N PRO A 609 14.70 -14.89 -29.49
CA PRO A 609 15.03 -13.81 -28.56
C PRO A 609 16.16 -12.97 -29.18
N ILE A 610 15.83 -11.84 -29.82
CA ILE A 610 16.75 -11.06 -30.67
C ILE A 610 18.00 -10.66 -29.87
N TRP A 611 17.78 -10.34 -28.60
CA TRP A 611 18.84 -9.97 -27.65
C TRP A 611 19.83 -11.10 -27.33
N ALA A 612 19.52 -12.35 -27.66
CA ALA A 612 20.37 -13.53 -27.47
C ALA A 612 21.00 -14.07 -28.78
N ILE A 613 20.74 -13.42 -29.93
CA ILE A 613 21.31 -13.82 -31.22
C ILE A 613 22.69 -13.18 -31.40
N GLY A 614 23.75 -13.99 -31.46
CA GLY A 614 25.11 -13.51 -31.76
C GLY A 614 25.76 -12.61 -30.68
N THR A 615 25.07 -12.32 -29.58
CA THR A 615 25.54 -11.42 -28.51
C THR A 615 26.34 -12.10 -27.40
N GLY A 616 26.42 -13.43 -27.40
CA GLY A 616 27.03 -14.23 -26.33
C GLY A 616 26.19 -14.31 -25.04
N LYS A 617 25.11 -13.52 -24.92
CA LYS A 617 24.07 -13.70 -23.89
C LYS A 617 23.10 -14.78 -24.36
N THR A 618 22.81 -15.75 -23.50
CA THR A 618 21.90 -16.86 -23.83
C THR A 618 20.66 -16.75 -22.95
N ALA A 619 19.47 -16.90 -23.52
CA ALA A 619 18.27 -17.01 -22.70
C ALA A 619 18.32 -18.30 -21.87
N THR A 620 17.86 -18.25 -20.63
CA THR A 620 17.76 -19.48 -19.84
C THR A 620 16.70 -20.40 -20.41
N SER A 621 16.79 -21.69 -20.13
CA SER A 621 15.80 -22.66 -20.61
C SER A 621 14.40 -22.36 -20.06
N GLU A 622 14.29 -21.75 -18.87
CA GLU A 622 13.02 -21.25 -18.31
C GLU A 622 12.46 -20.06 -19.08
N GLN A 623 13.30 -19.11 -19.51
CA GLN A 623 12.86 -17.96 -20.32
C GLN A 623 12.37 -18.41 -21.70
N ALA A 624 13.03 -19.41 -22.29
CA ALA A 624 12.60 -20.04 -23.52
C ALA A 624 11.25 -20.78 -23.34
N GLU A 625 11.09 -21.56 -22.28
CA GLU A 625 9.83 -22.25 -21.99
C GLU A 625 8.67 -21.27 -21.74
N GLU A 626 8.91 -20.18 -20.99
CA GLU A 626 7.89 -19.18 -20.67
C GLU A 626 7.19 -18.64 -21.93
N ILE A 627 7.98 -18.24 -22.92
CA ILE A 627 7.48 -17.61 -24.14
C ILE A 627 6.97 -18.65 -25.15
N HIS A 628 7.56 -19.85 -25.20
CA HIS A 628 7.03 -20.96 -26.01
C HIS A 628 5.64 -21.39 -25.54
N ALA A 629 5.45 -21.53 -24.23
CA ALA A 629 4.14 -21.81 -23.63
C ALA A 629 3.12 -20.71 -23.97
N PHE A 630 3.57 -19.44 -23.95
CA PHE A 630 2.72 -18.32 -24.34
C PHE A 630 2.34 -18.36 -25.82
N ILE A 631 3.29 -18.56 -26.74
CA ILE A 631 3.04 -18.69 -28.18
C ILE A 631 2.03 -19.82 -28.43
N ARG A 632 2.22 -20.98 -27.81
CA ARG A 632 1.28 -22.10 -27.92
C ARG A 632 -0.11 -21.72 -27.44
N SER A 633 -0.21 -21.01 -26.32
CA SER A 633 -1.49 -20.52 -25.81
C SER A 633 -2.17 -19.52 -26.75
N ALA A 634 -1.40 -18.70 -27.47
CA ALA A 634 -1.92 -17.77 -28.47
C ALA A 634 -2.46 -18.52 -29.70
N VAL A 635 -1.75 -19.54 -30.17
CA VAL A 635 -2.24 -20.45 -31.23
C VAL A 635 -3.52 -21.15 -30.78
N ALA A 636 -3.56 -21.68 -29.56
CA ALA A 636 -4.74 -22.36 -29.01
C ALA A 636 -5.95 -21.44 -28.90
N ALA A 637 -5.74 -20.18 -28.53
CA ALA A 637 -6.79 -19.18 -28.47
C ALA A 637 -7.37 -18.85 -29.87
N LYS A 638 -6.54 -18.92 -30.92
CA LYS A 638 -6.94 -18.58 -32.29
C LYS A 638 -7.57 -19.76 -33.05
N TYR A 639 -6.98 -20.95 -32.92
CA TYR A 639 -7.27 -22.12 -33.75
C TYR A 639 -7.69 -23.36 -32.95
N GLY A 640 -7.79 -23.26 -31.63
CA GLY A 640 -8.13 -24.36 -30.74
C GLY A 640 -6.93 -25.22 -30.31
N GLU A 641 -7.13 -25.99 -29.24
CA GLU A 641 -6.08 -26.81 -28.59
C GLU A 641 -5.49 -27.86 -29.55
N ALA A 642 -6.29 -28.43 -30.45
CA ALA A 642 -5.80 -29.44 -31.40
C ALA A 642 -4.75 -28.89 -32.36
N VAL A 643 -4.97 -27.70 -32.93
CA VAL A 643 -4.01 -27.05 -33.84
C VAL A 643 -2.76 -26.65 -33.06
N ALA A 644 -2.91 -26.10 -31.86
CA ALA A 644 -1.79 -25.71 -31.01
C ALA A 644 -0.93 -26.90 -30.56
N ASP A 645 -1.54 -28.06 -30.34
CA ASP A 645 -0.85 -29.31 -30.04
C ASP A 645 -0.17 -29.93 -31.26
N GLU A 646 -0.51 -29.53 -32.48
CA GLU A 646 0.16 -29.97 -33.72
C GLU A 646 1.27 -29.00 -34.17
N THR A 647 1.14 -27.70 -33.88
CA THR A 647 2.13 -26.68 -34.26
C THR A 647 3.47 -26.90 -33.55
N SER A 648 4.54 -27.03 -34.33
CA SER A 648 5.91 -27.10 -33.82
C SER A 648 6.47 -25.70 -33.56
N ILE A 649 7.01 -25.47 -32.37
CA ILE A 649 7.62 -24.20 -31.94
C ILE A 649 9.10 -24.42 -31.63
N LEU A 650 9.96 -23.82 -32.43
CA LEU A 650 11.42 -23.98 -32.39
C LEU A 650 12.07 -22.82 -31.65
N TYR A 651 13.11 -23.12 -30.88
CA TYR A 651 13.93 -22.11 -30.23
C TYR A 651 15.06 -21.64 -31.16
N GLY A 652 15.07 -20.35 -31.48
CA GLY A 652 16.02 -19.70 -32.39
C GLY A 652 17.15 -18.91 -31.72
N GLY A 653 17.28 -18.98 -30.39
CA GLY A 653 18.40 -18.35 -29.67
C GLY A 653 19.73 -19.12 -29.80
N SER A 654 20.73 -18.77 -28.99
CA SER A 654 22.08 -19.39 -29.02
C SER A 654 22.10 -20.86 -28.54
N CYS A 655 21.49 -21.76 -29.32
CA CYS A 655 21.43 -23.19 -29.10
C CYS A 655 22.71 -23.88 -29.62
N LYS A 656 23.31 -24.72 -28.78
CA LYS A 656 24.55 -25.46 -28.99
C LYS A 656 24.36 -26.90 -28.52
N ALA A 657 25.20 -27.82 -28.98
CA ALA A 657 25.12 -29.23 -28.56
C ALA A 657 25.13 -29.40 -27.03
N SER A 658 25.84 -28.54 -26.30
CA SER A 658 25.95 -28.61 -24.83
C SER A 658 24.69 -28.19 -24.07
N ASN A 659 23.82 -27.33 -24.63
CA ASN A 659 22.60 -26.84 -23.95
C ASN A 659 21.29 -27.35 -24.60
N ALA A 660 21.36 -27.93 -25.80
CA ALA A 660 20.21 -28.50 -26.49
C ALA A 660 19.43 -29.53 -25.66
N PRO A 661 20.05 -30.47 -24.92
CA PRO A 661 19.29 -31.43 -24.10
C PRO A 661 18.42 -30.78 -23.03
N GLU A 662 18.89 -29.68 -22.42
CA GLU A 662 18.14 -28.95 -21.41
C GLU A 662 16.97 -28.18 -22.03
N LEU A 663 17.21 -27.50 -23.16
CA LEU A 663 16.19 -26.77 -23.89
C LEU A 663 15.11 -27.72 -24.43
N PHE A 664 15.49 -28.81 -25.07
CA PHE A 664 14.57 -29.78 -25.69
C PHE A 664 13.84 -30.66 -24.66
N ALA A 665 14.25 -30.63 -23.39
CA ALA A 665 13.50 -31.25 -22.30
C ALA A 665 12.29 -30.40 -21.86
N LYS A 666 12.19 -29.14 -22.28
CA LYS A 666 11.08 -28.27 -21.91
C LYS A 666 9.78 -28.65 -22.66
N PRO A 667 8.61 -28.64 -21.99
CA PRO A 667 7.34 -29.11 -22.54
C PRO A 667 6.91 -28.51 -23.88
N ASP A 668 7.16 -27.21 -24.07
CA ASP A 668 6.66 -26.45 -25.22
C ASP A 668 7.74 -26.13 -26.26
N ILE A 669 8.96 -26.64 -26.08
CA ILE A 669 10.06 -26.51 -27.04
C ILE A 669 10.14 -27.77 -27.91
N ASP A 670 9.76 -27.64 -29.18
CA ASP A 670 9.72 -28.75 -30.13
C ASP A 670 11.01 -28.89 -30.96
N GLY A 671 12.01 -28.06 -30.69
CA GLY A 671 13.34 -28.15 -31.29
C GLY A 671 13.99 -26.80 -31.46
N GLY A 672 14.80 -26.62 -32.51
CA GLY A 672 15.62 -25.41 -32.66
C GLY A 672 15.83 -24.94 -34.09
N LEU A 673 15.94 -23.61 -34.23
CA LEU A 673 16.43 -22.94 -35.44
C LEU A 673 17.88 -22.50 -35.18
N ILE A 674 18.83 -23.23 -35.75
CA ILE A 674 20.25 -23.22 -35.38
C ILE A 674 21.03 -22.35 -36.36
N GLY A 675 21.69 -21.31 -35.87
CA GLY A 675 22.58 -20.46 -36.66
C GLY A 675 24.00 -21.06 -36.80
N GLY A 676 25.00 -20.42 -36.20
CA GLY A 676 26.42 -20.76 -36.41
C GLY A 676 26.82 -22.22 -36.13
N ALA A 677 26.14 -22.92 -35.23
CA ALA A 677 26.40 -24.35 -34.99
C ALA A 677 25.94 -25.27 -36.15
N ALA A 678 25.08 -24.78 -37.04
CA ALA A 678 24.67 -25.49 -38.25
C ALA A 678 25.74 -25.51 -39.35
N LEU A 679 26.79 -24.70 -39.22
CA LEU A 679 27.86 -24.56 -40.21
C LEU A 679 28.95 -25.64 -40.11
N LYS A 680 28.82 -26.57 -39.15
CA LYS A 680 29.74 -27.69 -38.96
C LYS A 680 28.93 -28.96 -38.71
N CYS A 681 29.23 -30.02 -39.46
CA CYS A 681 28.50 -31.29 -39.37
C CYS A 681 28.45 -31.84 -37.94
N ALA A 682 29.60 -31.91 -37.25
CA ALA A 682 29.68 -32.43 -35.89
C ALA A 682 28.83 -31.65 -34.86
N ASP A 683 28.87 -30.31 -34.93
CA ASP A 683 28.13 -29.45 -33.99
C ASP A 683 26.62 -29.55 -34.22
N PHE A 684 26.19 -29.51 -35.49
CA PHE A 684 24.78 -29.64 -35.87
C PHE A 684 24.24 -31.02 -35.52
N LYS A 685 25.00 -32.09 -35.83
CA LYS A 685 24.67 -33.46 -35.45
C LYS A 685 24.55 -33.60 -33.92
N GLY A 686 25.45 -32.98 -33.15
CA GLY A 686 25.35 -32.98 -31.69
C GLY A 686 24.05 -32.39 -31.15
N ILE A 687 23.49 -31.38 -31.83
CA ILE A 687 22.16 -30.81 -31.49
C ILE A 687 21.03 -31.74 -31.93
N ILE A 688 21.13 -32.34 -33.12
CA ILE A 688 20.15 -33.34 -33.61
C ILE A 688 20.07 -34.53 -32.64
N ASP A 689 21.23 -35.01 -32.18
CA ASP A 689 21.34 -36.14 -31.26
C ASP A 689 20.79 -35.83 -29.86
N ALA A 690 20.54 -34.56 -29.50
CA ALA A 690 19.86 -34.22 -28.24
C ALA A 690 18.43 -34.79 -28.17
N TRP A 691 17.84 -35.20 -29.30
CA TRP A 691 16.57 -35.92 -29.35
C TRP A 691 16.70 -37.45 -29.22
N LYS A 692 17.91 -38.00 -29.27
CA LYS A 692 18.18 -39.41 -29.00
C LYS A 692 18.21 -39.60 -27.48
N LYS A 693 17.19 -40.29 -26.95
CA LYS A 693 17.16 -40.75 -25.57
C LYS A 693 17.72 -42.15 -25.47
#